data_AF-A0A2V8TB94-F1
#
_entry.id   AF-A0A2V8TB94-F1
#
_cell.length_a   1.000
_cell.length_b   1.000
_cell.length_c   1.000
_cell.angle_alpha   90.00
_cell.angle_beta   90.00
_cell.angle_gamma   90.00
#
_symmetry.space_group_name_H-M   'P 1'
#
loop_
_entity.id
_entity.type
_entity.pdbx_description
1 polymer ?
#
loop_
_entity_poly.entity_id
_entity_poly.type
_entity_poly.pdbx_seq_one_letter_code
_entity_poly.pdbx_strand_id
1 'polypeptide(L)'
;MVVCVTMAGWTATRADVVVTDGFEIGDGDIHDNTPPGGLNDWENCNCTAIDSCNADVSTANTPGGSAVVSDQTGKTDPSYFTIGSTKDFNDLSVWHHAKPSNPVDKDDIVNAYALEYMVPDTDGTADQLIYVGGDRFDNNGSAFIGAWFFQNAICQGSASDQFFSDTDGDGTCGNNGAPLATHKDGDLLILAEFDKGGTVGTVKLERWVGSGSGTPADLCAADGGTLNKKHPESICDLPPNSLFASGIQNSAAQVIGDTNGDGTADVSCSSDWSYKQKGSKVSGVIGVNDFFEVGANLSHFPGLGGECFSTFLLETRSSFEIDAILKDYVLHNFAVCHPLITVTKDCTAVVNSAGDGVDVTFSGQVCNTGNITLTNVTLTDDKGGVTNPPSSTLAPGACSPYSGTYSTTGTCNPSDTVTVTATSALTSTSVSNSASATCGATCSPNISVTKDCQAAVNTAGTGVNVTFNGQVCNTGNLKLTGVSVSDDKGGVTAQPSSTLDPGACSPYSGSYSSTVCTNNDTVTATATSAITSASVSKQATATCSTNPVARISVTKSCTNKLVLNASTSRLEDRVDFSGTVCAKDSNGTNSDVQLTGVSLIDDKGGVATPPSSTLAPGACSSYSGTYFPTDPNTCTATDTVTASGSGICDTSASSPATASCILCQ
;
A
#
# COMPACT_ATOMS: atom_id res chain seq x y z
N MET A 1 -44.82 31.04 -69.44
CA MET A 1 -45.70 31.76 -68.48
C MET A 1 -46.14 30.72 -67.47
N VAL A 2 -45.85 30.74 -66.16
CA VAL A 2 -45.43 31.77 -65.20
C VAL A 2 -44.58 31.08 -64.10
N VAL A 3 -43.75 31.89 -63.42
CA VAL A 3 -42.74 31.60 -62.37
C VAL A 3 -43.32 31.57 -60.93
N CYS A 4 -42.70 30.79 -60.01
CA CYS A 4 -42.39 31.05 -58.56
C CYS A 4 -41.82 29.72 -57.96
N VAL A 5 -40.56 29.54 -57.49
CA VAL A 5 -39.77 30.03 -56.30
C VAL A 5 -40.54 29.82 -54.97
N THR A 6 -40.12 29.06 -53.94
CA THR A 6 -38.91 29.03 -53.04
C THR A 6 -38.72 27.63 -52.38
N MET A 7 -37.51 27.06 -52.31
CA MET A 7 -36.52 26.96 -51.19
C MET A 7 -36.74 25.92 -50.04
N ALA A 8 -35.63 25.23 -49.76
CA ALA A 8 -35.12 24.66 -48.50
C ALA A 8 -35.63 23.28 -48.00
N GLY A 9 -34.69 22.33 -47.96
CA GLY A 9 -34.69 21.13 -47.12
C GLY A 9 -33.24 20.75 -46.83
N TRP A 10 -32.76 21.16 -45.66
CA TRP A 10 -31.38 21.12 -45.20
C TRP A 10 -30.77 19.69 -45.21
N THR A 11 -29.59 19.55 -45.81
CA THR A 11 -28.63 18.51 -45.45
C THR A 11 -27.70 19.08 -44.39
N ALA A 12 -27.51 18.34 -43.29
CA ALA A 12 -26.60 18.69 -42.21
C ALA A 12 -25.23 19.07 -42.79
N THR A 13 -24.85 20.32 -42.60
CA THR A 13 -23.50 20.82 -42.81
C THR A 13 -22.59 20.11 -41.82
N ARG A 14 -21.56 19.41 -42.32
CA ARG A 14 -20.32 19.19 -41.55
C ARG A 14 -19.95 20.54 -40.95
N ALA A 15 -19.57 20.58 -39.68
CA ALA A 15 -18.81 21.70 -39.15
C ALA A 15 -17.45 21.67 -39.85
N ASP A 16 -17.41 22.17 -41.09
CA ASP A 16 -16.17 22.64 -41.68
C ASP A 16 -15.81 23.86 -40.83
N VAL A 17 -15.02 23.64 -39.78
CA VAL A 17 -14.59 24.68 -38.85
C VAL A 17 -13.84 25.71 -39.67
N VAL A 18 -14.51 26.82 -39.95
CA VAL A 18 -13.83 28.08 -40.16
C VAL A 18 -12.98 28.26 -38.91
N VAL A 19 -11.66 28.13 -39.03
CA VAL A 19 -10.70 28.31 -37.93
C VAL A 19 -10.66 29.80 -37.55
N THR A 20 -11.79 30.32 -37.08
CA THR A 20 -11.99 31.67 -36.53
C THR A 20 -12.37 31.61 -35.06
N ASP A 21 -12.93 30.50 -34.59
CA ASP A 21 -13.35 30.36 -33.19
C ASP A 21 -12.27 29.69 -32.32
N GLY A 22 -11.20 29.21 -32.94
CA GLY A 22 -9.97 28.75 -32.26
C GLY A 22 -8.73 29.53 -32.68
N PHE A 23 -8.89 30.68 -33.33
CA PHE A 23 -7.80 31.60 -33.67
C PHE A 23 -7.91 32.78 -32.72
N GLU A 24 -6.96 32.94 -31.80
CA GLU A 24 -7.09 33.93 -30.73
C GLU A 24 -7.00 35.37 -31.26
N ILE A 25 -6.29 35.61 -32.38
CA ILE A 25 -6.25 36.92 -33.06
C ILE A 25 -7.40 37.09 -34.08
N GLY A 26 -8.40 36.20 -34.09
CA GLY A 26 -9.58 36.32 -34.97
C GLY A 26 -10.32 37.66 -34.84
N ASP A 27 -10.20 38.33 -33.70
CA ASP A 27 -10.73 39.65 -33.37
C ASP A 27 -9.71 40.81 -33.52
N GLY A 28 -8.43 40.48 -33.76
CA GLY A 28 -7.33 41.43 -33.87
C GLY A 28 -6.62 41.78 -32.56
N ASP A 29 -6.91 41.07 -31.46
CA ASP A 29 -6.38 41.25 -30.11
C ASP A 29 -5.67 39.97 -29.61
N ILE A 30 -4.77 40.08 -28.64
CA ILE A 30 -4.17 38.94 -27.92
C ILE A 30 -4.76 38.78 -26.50
N HIS A 31 -5.84 39.52 -26.18
CA HIS A 31 -6.34 39.74 -24.81
C HIS A 31 -7.88 39.70 -24.61
N ASP A 32 -8.72 39.16 -25.51
CA ASP A 32 -10.18 39.27 -25.31
C ASP A 32 -10.76 38.35 -24.23
N ASN A 33 -11.14 38.99 -23.12
CA ASN A 33 -11.77 38.40 -21.94
C ASN A 33 -13.31 38.47 -21.94
N THR A 34 -13.99 38.54 -23.10
CA THR A 34 -15.46 38.66 -23.11
C THR A 34 -16.26 37.79 -24.11
N PRO A 35 -17.18 36.90 -23.64
CA PRO A 35 -17.62 36.72 -22.25
C PRO A 35 -16.70 35.80 -21.44
N PRO A 36 -16.67 35.92 -20.11
CA PRO A 36 -15.93 35.00 -19.24
C PRO A 36 -16.42 33.56 -19.44
N GLY A 37 -15.54 32.69 -19.94
CA GLY A 37 -15.85 31.30 -20.28
C GLY A 37 -15.91 31.00 -21.79
N GLY A 38 -15.57 31.95 -22.66
CA GLY A 38 -15.13 31.64 -24.03
C GLY A 38 -13.72 31.06 -24.01
N LEU A 39 -13.43 30.10 -24.88
CA LEU A 39 -12.11 29.48 -24.99
C LEU A 39 -11.13 30.46 -25.70
N ASN A 40 -10.19 30.97 -24.89
CA ASN A 40 -8.78 31.38 -25.05
C ASN A 40 -8.30 32.71 -25.75
N ASP A 41 -7.56 33.50 -24.96
CA ASP A 41 -6.57 34.58 -25.24
C ASP A 41 -5.24 34.27 -24.49
N TRP A 42 -4.73 33.05 -24.66
CA TRP A 42 -3.59 32.36 -24.02
C TRP A 42 -3.76 31.73 -22.64
N GLU A 43 -4.92 31.92 -21.97
CA GLU A 43 -5.11 31.72 -20.52
C GLU A 43 -3.85 32.11 -19.69
N ASN A 44 -3.23 33.18 -20.17
CA ASN A 44 -2.33 34.13 -19.54
C ASN A 44 -0.92 33.65 -19.19
N CYS A 45 -0.24 33.13 -20.23
CA CYS A 45 1.17 33.46 -20.54
C CYS A 45 2.27 32.98 -19.53
N ASN A 46 2.18 31.79 -18.91
CA ASN A 46 3.27 30.77 -18.94
C ASN A 46 2.92 29.47 -18.21
N CYS A 47 3.39 28.33 -18.74
CA CYS A 47 3.55 27.09 -17.98
C CYS A 47 4.83 27.14 -17.14
N THR A 48 4.73 27.44 -15.84
CA THR A 48 5.86 27.26 -14.91
C THR A 48 6.05 25.76 -14.60
N ALA A 49 7.13 25.18 -15.13
CA ALA A 49 7.75 23.90 -14.77
C ALA A 49 6.89 22.61 -14.92
N ILE A 50 7.40 21.71 -15.77
CA ILE A 50 6.88 20.36 -16.09
C ILE A 50 7.03 19.39 -14.91
N ASP A 51 6.56 19.71 -13.70
CA ASP A 51 6.53 18.69 -12.63
C ASP A 51 5.46 18.83 -11.54
N SER A 52 4.44 19.71 -11.66
CA SER A 52 3.40 19.74 -10.61
C SER A 52 2.00 20.28 -10.93
N CYS A 53 1.48 20.15 -12.16
CA CYS A 53 0.07 20.45 -12.44
C CYS A 53 -0.81 19.19 -12.47
N ASN A 54 -1.13 18.69 -11.27
CA ASN A 54 -2.34 17.90 -11.01
C ASN A 54 -3.40 18.87 -10.44
N ALA A 55 -4.27 19.43 -11.28
CA ALA A 55 -5.66 19.85 -11.00
C ALA A 55 -6.13 20.92 -12.02
N ASP A 56 -7.10 20.51 -12.84
CA ASP A 56 -8.12 21.32 -13.53
C ASP A 56 -7.67 22.49 -14.43
N VAL A 57 -7.65 22.24 -15.74
CA VAL A 57 -8.20 23.20 -16.71
C VAL A 57 -9.48 22.57 -17.25
N SER A 58 -10.58 22.80 -16.53
CA SER A 58 -11.89 22.28 -16.88
C SER A 58 -12.42 22.98 -18.12
N THR A 59 -12.31 22.32 -19.28
CA THR A 59 -13.41 22.00 -20.23
C THR A 59 -12.78 21.64 -21.58
N ALA A 60 -12.81 20.35 -21.94
CA ALA A 60 -12.70 19.87 -23.33
C ALA A 60 -11.55 20.46 -24.19
N ASN A 61 -10.33 20.55 -23.65
CA ASN A 61 -9.10 20.75 -24.42
C ASN A 61 -7.92 20.38 -23.51
N THR A 62 -7.53 19.10 -23.49
CA THR A 62 -6.30 18.68 -22.80
C THR A 62 -5.09 19.18 -23.59
N PRO A 63 -4.23 20.04 -23.03
CA PRO A 63 -3.05 20.52 -23.76
C PRO A 63 -2.11 19.33 -24.03
N GLY A 64 -1.93 18.98 -25.31
CA GLY A 64 -0.69 18.37 -25.76
C GLY A 64 0.38 19.47 -25.75
N GLY A 65 1.61 19.17 -25.35
CA GLY A 65 2.75 20.09 -25.14
C GLY A 65 2.58 21.58 -25.50
N SER A 66 2.78 22.47 -24.52
CA SER A 66 2.92 23.92 -24.75
C SER A 66 4.38 24.32 -24.55
N ALA A 67 4.89 25.20 -25.41
CA ALA A 67 6.22 25.80 -25.25
C ALA A 67 6.21 27.27 -25.65
N VAL A 68 6.82 28.11 -24.80
CA VAL A 68 7.07 29.53 -25.03
C VAL A 68 8.56 29.78 -24.85
N VAL A 69 9.17 30.49 -25.80
CA VAL A 69 10.62 30.59 -25.89
C VAL A 69 11.02 31.99 -26.35
N SER A 70 11.84 32.66 -25.56
CA SER A 70 12.51 33.89 -25.98
C SER A 70 13.81 33.59 -26.72
N ASP A 71 14.06 34.35 -27.76
CA ASP A 71 15.25 34.30 -28.59
C ASP A 71 16.19 35.50 -28.35
N GLN A 72 17.46 35.33 -28.68
CA GLN A 72 18.49 36.34 -28.48
C GLN A 72 18.62 37.29 -29.68
N THR A 73 17.92 38.42 -29.68
CA THR A 73 18.01 39.35 -30.82
C THR A 73 19.38 40.01 -31.07
N GLY A 74 19.60 40.45 -32.32
CA GLY A 74 20.69 41.34 -32.73
C GLY A 74 22.08 40.67 -32.79
N LYS A 75 23.17 41.44 -32.64
CA LYS A 75 24.55 40.93 -32.90
C LYS A 75 25.02 39.81 -31.96
N THR A 76 24.27 39.53 -30.91
CA THR A 76 24.54 38.46 -29.95
C THR A 76 23.92 37.13 -30.35
N ASP A 77 23.00 37.14 -31.31
CA ASP A 77 22.20 36.01 -31.74
C ASP A 77 23.03 34.86 -32.37
N PRO A 78 23.01 33.65 -31.80
CA PRO A 78 23.61 32.45 -32.39
C PRO A 78 22.65 31.65 -33.31
N SER A 79 21.40 32.05 -33.44
CA SER A 79 20.26 31.32 -34.00
C SER A 79 20.04 31.48 -35.51
N TYR A 80 21.08 31.76 -36.31
CA TYR A 80 20.90 31.90 -37.76
C TYR A 80 21.34 30.68 -38.54
N PHE A 81 20.74 30.44 -39.69
CA PHE A 81 21.22 29.47 -40.66
C PHE A 81 22.38 30.01 -41.51
N THR A 82 23.31 29.11 -41.88
CA THR A 82 24.35 29.42 -42.88
C THR A 82 23.78 29.44 -44.29
N ILE A 83 24.27 30.37 -45.12
CA ILE A 83 23.76 30.53 -46.49
C ILE A 83 24.22 29.35 -47.35
N GLY A 84 23.28 28.52 -47.81
CA GLY A 84 23.47 27.57 -48.92
C GLY A 84 23.32 26.09 -48.59
N SER A 85 23.40 25.67 -47.32
CA SER A 85 23.25 24.26 -46.91
C SER A 85 21.89 23.94 -46.27
N THR A 86 21.20 24.94 -45.73
CA THR A 86 19.93 24.77 -45.01
C THR A 86 18.75 25.08 -45.94
N LYS A 87 18.19 24.03 -46.56
CA LYS A 87 16.99 24.09 -47.40
C LYS A 87 16.01 23.06 -46.88
N ASP A 88 14.71 23.35 -46.94
CA ASP A 88 13.69 22.46 -46.36
C ASP A 88 13.67 21.06 -46.99
N PHE A 89 14.08 20.95 -48.25
CA PHE A 89 14.16 19.66 -48.95
C PHE A 89 15.42 18.85 -48.60
N ASN A 90 16.40 19.46 -47.91
CA ASN A 90 17.60 18.77 -47.44
C ASN A 90 17.33 18.14 -46.08
N ASP A 91 17.90 16.95 -45.85
CA ASP A 91 17.85 16.32 -44.53
C ASP A 91 18.55 17.18 -43.46
N LEU A 92 18.04 17.16 -42.22
CA LEU A 92 18.58 17.93 -41.09
C LEU A 92 20.07 17.66 -40.83
N SER A 93 20.59 16.51 -41.25
CA SER A 93 22.00 16.15 -41.04
C SER A 93 22.99 17.05 -41.78
N VAL A 94 22.52 17.79 -42.79
CA VAL A 94 23.33 18.78 -43.52
C VAL A 94 22.94 20.22 -43.21
N TRP A 95 22.08 20.44 -42.21
CA TRP A 95 21.72 21.80 -41.80
C TRP A 95 22.80 22.38 -40.91
N HIS A 96 23.14 23.64 -41.20
CA HIS A 96 24.18 24.35 -40.46
C HIS A 96 23.67 25.70 -39.95
N HIS A 97 23.96 26.01 -38.69
CA HIS A 97 23.70 27.29 -38.04
C HIS A 97 24.99 28.09 -37.81
N ALA A 98 24.87 29.40 -37.65
CA ALA A 98 25.97 30.33 -37.43
C ALA A 98 25.51 31.56 -36.68
N LYS A 99 26.50 32.28 -36.15
CA LYS A 99 26.32 33.59 -35.55
C LYS A 99 26.70 34.68 -36.55
N PRO A 100 25.75 35.43 -37.14
CA PRO A 100 26.06 36.43 -38.14
C PRO A 100 26.68 37.66 -37.49
N SER A 101 27.54 38.35 -38.23
CA SER A 101 28.15 39.60 -37.76
C SER A 101 27.19 40.80 -37.81
N ASN A 102 26.21 40.75 -38.71
CA ASN A 102 25.14 41.73 -38.87
C ASN A 102 23.85 41.00 -39.29
N PRO A 103 23.05 40.51 -38.32
CA PRO A 103 21.74 39.97 -38.63
C PRO A 103 20.85 41.04 -39.28
N VAL A 104 19.87 40.59 -40.07
CA VAL A 104 18.91 41.48 -40.73
C VAL A 104 17.73 41.63 -39.79
N ASP A 105 17.56 42.82 -39.22
CA ASP A 105 16.59 43.06 -38.12
C ASP A 105 15.14 42.63 -38.43
N LYS A 106 14.75 42.61 -39.71
CA LYS A 106 13.37 42.23 -40.12
C LYS A 106 13.13 40.71 -40.15
N ASP A 107 14.22 39.95 -40.16
CA ASP A 107 14.22 38.49 -40.19
C ASP A 107 14.55 37.92 -38.79
N ASP A 108 14.80 38.78 -37.80
CA ASP A 108 15.23 38.45 -36.42
C ASP A 108 13.98 38.22 -35.53
N ILE A 109 13.87 37.03 -34.94
CA ILE A 109 12.76 36.58 -34.08
C ILE A 109 13.06 37.01 -32.64
N VAL A 110 12.05 37.49 -31.89
CA VAL A 110 12.24 37.78 -30.45
C VAL A 110 11.66 36.69 -29.57
N ASN A 111 10.49 36.17 -29.92
CA ASN A 111 9.86 35.08 -29.19
C ASN A 111 9.08 34.15 -30.13
N ALA A 112 8.94 32.89 -29.73
CA ALA A 112 8.14 31.88 -30.42
C ALA A 112 7.36 31.02 -29.43
N TYR A 113 6.27 30.42 -29.91
CA TYR A 113 5.55 29.38 -29.20
C TYR A 113 5.04 28.28 -30.14
N ALA A 114 4.69 27.15 -29.54
CA ALA A 114 3.84 26.15 -30.17
C ALA A 114 2.90 25.50 -29.13
N LEU A 115 1.74 25.06 -29.62
CA LEU A 115 0.66 24.45 -28.85
C LEU A 115 -0.02 23.33 -29.64
N GLU A 116 -0.56 22.33 -28.93
CA GLU A 116 -1.47 21.35 -29.49
C GLU A 116 -2.75 21.20 -28.66
N TYR A 117 -3.90 21.18 -29.35
CA TYR A 117 -5.21 20.96 -28.76
C TYR A 117 -5.89 19.72 -29.33
N MET A 118 -6.66 19.05 -28.48
CA MET A 118 -7.60 18.00 -28.88
C MET A 118 -9.02 18.50 -28.67
N VAL A 119 -9.65 18.98 -29.75
CA VAL A 119 -10.99 19.59 -29.72
C VAL A 119 -12.04 18.53 -30.03
N PRO A 120 -12.99 18.22 -29.13
CA PRO A 120 -14.04 17.25 -29.42
C PRO A 120 -14.92 17.68 -30.61
N ASP A 121 -15.11 16.80 -31.58
CA ASP A 121 -16.06 16.97 -32.67
C ASP A 121 -17.45 16.41 -32.27
N THR A 122 -18.47 16.95 -32.93
CA THR A 122 -19.89 16.60 -32.85
C THR A 122 -20.20 15.12 -33.12
N ASP A 123 -19.30 14.38 -33.75
CA ASP A 123 -19.44 12.93 -34.01
C ASP A 123 -18.89 12.04 -32.88
N GLY A 124 -18.32 12.64 -31.83
CA GLY A 124 -17.72 11.95 -30.70
C GLY A 124 -16.24 11.58 -30.89
N THR A 125 -15.62 11.99 -32.00
CA THR A 125 -14.17 11.99 -32.19
C THR A 125 -13.55 13.31 -31.68
N ALA A 126 -12.23 13.44 -31.71
CA ALA A 126 -11.56 14.70 -31.36
C ALA A 126 -10.60 15.10 -32.48
N ASP A 127 -10.67 16.37 -32.88
CA ASP A 127 -9.77 17.01 -33.83
C ASP A 127 -8.47 17.44 -33.16
N GLN A 128 -7.34 17.07 -33.75
CA GLN A 128 -6.01 17.46 -33.32
C GLN A 128 -5.64 18.76 -34.02
N LEU A 129 -5.55 19.86 -33.28
CA LEU A 129 -5.16 21.17 -33.78
C LEU A 129 -3.76 21.52 -33.30
N ILE A 130 -2.93 22.06 -34.19
CA ILE A 130 -1.61 22.54 -33.86
C ILE A 130 -1.50 24.03 -34.17
N TYR A 131 -0.88 24.77 -33.27
CA TYR A 131 -0.66 26.21 -33.39
C TYR A 131 0.79 26.54 -33.18
N VAL A 132 1.26 27.52 -33.93
CA VAL A 132 2.62 28.04 -33.85
C VAL A 132 2.61 29.51 -34.19
N GLY A 133 3.36 30.29 -33.44
CA GLY A 133 3.47 31.71 -33.68
C GLY A 133 4.69 32.31 -33.03
N GLY A 134 4.88 33.59 -33.28
CA GLY A 134 6.04 34.31 -32.80
C GLY A 134 6.00 35.76 -33.21
N ASP A 135 7.00 36.50 -32.74
CA ASP A 135 7.14 37.92 -33.03
C ASP A 135 8.52 38.26 -33.59
N ARG A 136 8.60 39.40 -34.28
CA ARG A 136 9.82 39.87 -34.95
C ARG A 136 10.38 41.15 -34.36
N PHE A 137 11.68 41.31 -34.44
CA PHE A 137 12.41 42.46 -33.90
C PHE A 137 12.16 43.77 -34.67
N ASP A 138 12.09 43.73 -36.01
CA ASP A 138 11.78 44.89 -36.86
C ASP A 138 10.67 44.54 -37.86
N ASN A 139 9.72 45.45 -37.98
CA ASN A 139 8.54 45.25 -38.80
C ASN A 139 8.63 45.87 -40.21
N ASN A 140 9.77 46.48 -40.50
CA ASN A 140 10.01 47.19 -41.75
C ASN A 140 10.41 46.24 -42.90
N GLY A 141 9.39 45.71 -43.57
CA GLY A 141 9.53 44.88 -44.77
C GLY A 141 8.67 43.63 -44.67
N SER A 142 8.48 42.95 -45.81
CA SER A 142 7.87 41.62 -45.81
C SER A 142 8.88 40.58 -45.32
N ALA A 143 8.35 39.57 -44.64
CA ALA A 143 9.06 38.38 -44.20
C ALA A 143 8.21 37.16 -44.56
N PHE A 144 8.76 35.98 -44.42
CA PHE A 144 8.01 34.73 -44.56
C PHE A 144 8.37 33.88 -43.36
N ILE A 145 7.45 33.02 -42.95
CA ILE A 145 7.63 32.17 -41.79
C ILE A 145 7.52 30.70 -42.22
N GLY A 146 8.34 29.87 -41.59
CA GLY A 146 8.26 28.42 -41.66
C GLY A 146 8.26 27.85 -40.25
N ALA A 147 7.45 26.83 -40.00
CA ALA A 147 7.43 26.12 -38.74
C ALA A 147 7.54 24.63 -39.01
N TRP A 148 8.61 24.04 -38.49
CA TRP A 148 8.84 22.61 -38.51
C TRP A 148 8.39 21.99 -37.19
N PHE A 149 7.64 20.90 -37.28
CA PHE A 149 7.32 20.00 -36.19
C PHE A 149 7.98 18.66 -36.45
N PHE A 150 8.99 18.36 -35.63
CA PHE A 150 9.80 17.17 -35.76
C PHE A 150 9.32 16.09 -34.81
N GLN A 151 9.21 14.86 -35.31
CA GLN A 151 8.90 13.72 -34.47
C GLN A 151 10.07 13.33 -33.57
N ASN A 152 11.29 13.54 -34.07
CA ASN A 152 12.52 13.34 -33.32
C ASN A 152 12.77 14.53 -32.39
N ALA A 153 13.38 14.26 -31.24
CA ALA A 153 13.88 15.32 -30.38
C ALA A 153 15.19 15.88 -30.96
N ILE A 154 15.28 17.20 -31.12
CA ILE A 154 16.38 17.87 -31.81
C ILE A 154 16.93 18.98 -30.92
N CYS A 155 18.26 19.07 -30.82
CA CYS A 155 18.91 20.21 -30.19
C CYS A 155 20.04 20.79 -31.04
N GLN A 156 20.33 22.07 -30.77
CA GLN A 156 21.41 22.82 -31.38
C GLN A 156 22.76 22.39 -30.79
N GLY A 157 23.78 22.22 -31.64
CA GLY A 157 25.13 21.90 -31.21
C GLY A 157 25.80 23.05 -30.46
N SER A 158 26.09 22.89 -29.17
CA SER A 158 26.70 23.96 -28.36
C SER A 158 28.14 24.36 -28.76
N ALA A 159 28.87 23.48 -29.48
CA ALA A 159 30.23 23.77 -30.01
C ALA A 159 30.42 23.34 -31.47
N SER A 160 29.33 23.10 -32.18
CA SER A 160 29.28 22.74 -33.60
C SER A 160 28.36 23.73 -34.31
N ASP A 161 28.44 23.80 -35.63
CA ASP A 161 27.48 24.50 -36.46
C ASP A 161 26.34 23.60 -36.93
N GLN A 162 26.17 22.38 -36.40
CA GLN A 162 25.18 21.39 -36.85
C GLN A 162 24.09 21.10 -35.80
N PHE A 163 23.00 20.49 -36.25
CA PHE A 163 21.92 19.98 -35.39
C PHE A 163 22.12 18.50 -35.07
N PHE A 164 21.75 18.10 -33.85
CA PHE A 164 21.94 16.76 -33.34
C PHE A 164 20.62 16.21 -32.77
N SER A 165 20.48 14.90 -32.77
CA SER A 165 19.34 14.24 -32.12
C SER A 165 19.53 14.24 -30.61
N ASP A 166 18.51 14.72 -29.88
CA ASP A 166 18.43 14.68 -28.42
C ASP A 166 17.99 13.28 -27.97
N THR A 167 18.95 12.38 -27.74
CA THR A 167 18.65 10.99 -27.39
C THR A 167 18.33 10.77 -25.92
N ASP A 168 18.67 11.72 -25.04
CA ASP A 168 18.45 11.67 -23.58
C ASP A 168 17.32 12.58 -23.10
N GLY A 169 16.78 13.45 -23.97
CA GLY A 169 15.56 14.23 -23.74
C GLY A 169 15.76 15.39 -22.77
N ASP A 170 17.00 15.81 -22.54
CA ASP A 170 17.33 16.90 -21.61
C ASP A 170 17.38 18.29 -22.28
N GLY A 171 17.11 18.35 -23.58
CA GLY A 171 17.14 19.58 -24.38
C GLY A 171 18.55 20.05 -24.74
N THR A 172 19.59 19.29 -24.40
CA THR A 172 20.99 19.66 -24.63
C THR A 172 21.77 18.59 -25.38
N CYS A 173 22.24 18.96 -26.57
CA CYS A 173 23.14 18.13 -27.35
C CYS A 173 24.57 18.42 -26.86
N GLY A 174 24.93 17.85 -25.70
CA GLY A 174 26.33 17.82 -25.27
C GLY A 174 27.18 17.18 -26.37
N ASN A 175 28.39 17.68 -26.61
CA ASN A 175 29.31 17.20 -27.68
C ASN A 175 29.82 15.73 -27.51
N ASN A 176 29.02 14.84 -26.90
CA ASN A 176 29.32 13.48 -26.49
C ASN A 176 29.00 12.43 -27.57
N GLY A 177 29.13 12.78 -28.85
CA GLY A 177 28.92 11.82 -29.94
C GLY A 177 27.45 11.48 -30.24
N ALA A 178 26.53 12.39 -29.91
CA ALA A 178 25.16 12.33 -30.42
C ALA A 178 25.17 12.28 -31.96
N PRO A 179 24.29 11.49 -32.60
CA PRO A 179 24.18 11.47 -34.04
C PRO A 179 23.64 12.81 -34.56
N LEU A 180 23.96 13.13 -35.81
CA LEU A 180 23.35 14.27 -36.50
C LEU A 180 21.84 14.08 -36.56
N ALA A 181 21.10 15.18 -36.40
CA ALA A 181 19.66 15.18 -36.54
C ALA A 181 19.29 14.73 -37.96
N THR A 182 18.18 14.02 -38.10
CA THR A 182 17.65 13.59 -39.40
C THR A 182 16.15 13.78 -39.39
N HIS A 183 15.58 14.11 -40.55
CA HIS A 183 14.14 14.14 -40.68
C HIS A 183 13.56 12.73 -40.55
N LYS A 184 12.35 12.64 -40.01
CA LYS A 184 11.53 11.43 -40.03
C LYS A 184 10.36 11.63 -40.99
N ASP A 185 9.99 10.56 -41.69
CA ASP A 185 8.74 10.56 -42.44
C ASP A 185 7.56 10.91 -41.53
N GLY A 186 6.81 11.94 -41.91
CA GLY A 186 5.74 12.51 -41.07
C GLY A 186 6.14 13.75 -40.28
N ASP A 187 7.37 14.26 -40.41
CA ASP A 187 7.69 15.62 -39.95
C ASP A 187 6.86 16.63 -40.77
N LEU A 188 6.29 17.62 -40.08
CA LEU A 188 5.37 18.60 -40.65
C LEU A 188 6.06 19.95 -40.81
N LEU A 189 5.91 20.57 -41.97
CA LEU A 189 6.31 21.95 -42.27
C LEU A 189 5.06 22.78 -42.56
N ILE A 190 4.92 23.87 -41.82
CA ILE A 190 3.89 24.89 -42.04
C ILE A 190 4.58 26.13 -42.61
N LEU A 191 4.16 26.58 -43.79
CA LEU A 191 4.68 27.79 -44.43
C LEU A 191 3.59 28.85 -44.53
N ALA A 192 3.92 30.07 -44.16
CA ALA A 192 2.97 31.17 -44.23
C ALA A 192 3.61 32.45 -44.76
N GLU A 193 2.85 33.16 -45.60
CA GLU A 193 3.24 34.46 -46.13
C GLU A 193 2.90 35.57 -45.14
N PHE A 194 3.92 36.32 -44.73
CA PHE A 194 3.77 37.44 -43.82
C PHE A 194 3.96 38.76 -44.60
N ASP A 195 2.85 39.36 -45.03
CA ASP A 195 2.88 40.63 -45.75
C ASP A 195 2.81 41.84 -44.80
N LYS A 196 3.19 43.02 -45.29
CA LYS A 196 3.07 44.29 -44.55
C LYS A 196 1.62 44.80 -44.49
N GLY A 197 0.70 44.12 -45.17
CA GLY A 197 -0.68 44.52 -45.41
C GLY A 197 -1.65 44.18 -44.27
N GLY A 198 -1.20 43.45 -43.25
CA GLY A 198 -2.02 43.12 -42.08
C GLY A 198 -2.80 41.81 -42.21
N THR A 199 -2.40 40.92 -43.13
CA THR A 199 -3.00 39.59 -43.29
C THR A 199 -1.89 38.56 -43.54
N VAL A 200 -1.93 37.42 -42.84
CA VAL A 200 -1.17 36.24 -43.31
C VAL A 200 -1.84 35.77 -44.58
N GLY A 201 -1.06 35.68 -45.66
CA GLY A 201 -1.56 35.36 -46.99
C GLY A 201 -1.91 33.88 -47.13
N THR A 202 -1.17 33.17 -47.99
CA THR A 202 -1.38 31.73 -48.17
C THR A 202 -0.64 30.95 -47.09
N VAL A 203 -1.32 30.02 -46.42
CA VAL A 203 -0.71 28.98 -45.58
C VAL A 203 -0.58 27.70 -46.41
N LYS A 204 0.60 27.08 -46.39
CA LYS A 204 0.86 25.76 -46.97
C LYS A 204 1.25 24.79 -45.87
N LEU A 205 0.79 23.56 -46.02
CA LEU A 205 1.23 22.44 -45.20
C LEU A 205 2.01 21.49 -46.10
N GLU A 206 3.18 21.09 -45.62
CA GLU A 206 4.09 20.20 -46.32
C GLU A 206 4.55 19.11 -45.37
N ARG A 207 4.71 17.89 -45.86
CA ARG A 207 5.18 16.74 -45.08
C ARG A 207 6.51 16.25 -45.64
N TRP A 208 7.42 15.91 -44.74
CA TRP A 208 8.64 15.19 -45.11
C TRP A 208 8.34 13.72 -45.46
N VAL A 209 8.80 13.27 -46.63
CA VAL A 209 8.63 11.90 -47.14
C VAL A 209 9.94 11.24 -47.61
N GLY A 210 11.08 11.94 -47.47
CA GLY A 210 12.37 11.54 -48.07
C GLY A 210 13.20 10.51 -47.30
N SER A 211 12.84 10.20 -46.05
CA SER A 211 13.57 9.25 -45.17
C SER A 211 12.71 8.09 -44.69
N GLY A 212 11.49 7.93 -45.25
CA GLY A 212 10.51 6.92 -44.85
C GLY A 212 10.75 5.51 -45.39
N SER A 213 9.95 4.57 -44.90
CA SER A 213 9.97 3.17 -45.39
C SER A 213 9.18 2.94 -46.68
N GLY A 214 8.34 3.91 -47.08
CA GLY A 214 7.53 3.91 -48.30
C GLY A 214 8.15 4.70 -49.45
N THR A 215 7.56 4.61 -50.64
CA THR A 215 7.95 5.53 -51.73
C THR A 215 7.33 6.91 -51.47
N PRO A 216 8.03 8.03 -51.76
CA PRO A 216 7.48 9.38 -51.58
C PRO A 216 6.10 9.58 -52.22
N ALA A 217 5.87 8.95 -53.39
CA ALA A 217 4.60 9.01 -54.10
C ALA A 217 3.44 8.34 -53.33
N ASP A 218 3.69 7.17 -52.73
CA ASP A 218 2.68 6.43 -51.97
C ASP A 218 2.35 7.13 -50.65
N LEU A 219 3.39 7.65 -49.98
CA LEU A 219 3.24 8.42 -48.74
C LEU A 219 2.40 9.68 -48.97
N CYS A 220 2.70 10.44 -50.04
CA CYS A 220 1.89 11.59 -50.42
C CYS A 220 0.43 11.27 -50.73
N ALA A 221 0.21 10.21 -51.49
CA ALA A 221 -1.14 9.84 -51.91
C ALA A 221 -2.02 9.41 -50.72
N ALA A 222 -1.42 8.83 -49.68
CA ALA A 222 -2.12 8.42 -48.46
C ALA A 222 -2.75 9.62 -47.72
N ASP A 223 -2.12 10.79 -47.79
CA ASP A 223 -2.58 12.01 -47.13
C ASP A 223 -3.47 12.89 -48.01
N GLY A 224 -3.79 12.45 -49.23
CA GLY A 224 -4.47 13.28 -50.24
C GLY A 224 -3.60 14.41 -50.79
N GLY A 225 -2.29 14.38 -50.53
CA GLY A 225 -1.30 15.32 -51.02
C GLY A 225 -0.77 14.98 -52.42
N THR A 226 0.10 15.85 -52.91
CA THR A 226 0.84 15.64 -54.17
C THR A 226 2.32 15.87 -53.94
N LEU A 227 3.17 15.06 -54.57
CA LEU A 227 4.61 15.29 -54.52
C LEU A 227 4.95 16.71 -54.97
N ASN A 228 5.85 17.36 -54.23
CA ASN A 228 6.30 18.69 -54.57
C ASN A 228 6.97 18.69 -55.96
N LYS A 229 6.64 19.67 -56.80
CA LYS A 229 7.14 19.70 -58.20
C LYS A 229 8.63 20.02 -58.31
N LYS A 230 9.20 20.70 -57.32
CA LYS A 230 10.64 21.05 -57.28
C LYS A 230 11.45 19.93 -56.62
N HIS A 231 10.94 19.34 -55.55
CA HIS A 231 11.61 18.32 -54.75
C HIS A 231 10.72 17.12 -54.43
N PRO A 232 10.32 16.33 -55.46
CA PRO A 232 9.45 15.17 -55.29
C PRO A 232 10.11 14.01 -54.54
N GLU A 233 11.42 14.06 -54.31
CA GLU A 233 12.18 13.05 -53.58
C GLU A 233 12.00 13.12 -52.06
N SER A 234 11.66 14.31 -51.51
CA SER A 234 11.67 14.53 -50.07
C SER A 234 10.47 15.27 -49.50
N ILE A 235 9.71 16.01 -50.33
CA ILE A 235 8.61 16.85 -49.85
C ILE A 235 7.27 16.48 -50.50
N CYS A 236 6.25 16.43 -49.65
CA CYS A 236 4.86 16.31 -50.04
C CYS A 236 4.09 17.61 -49.83
N ASP A 237 3.44 18.13 -50.87
CA ASP A 237 2.50 19.23 -50.75
C ASP A 237 1.15 18.67 -50.28
N LEU A 238 0.73 18.98 -49.06
CA LEU A 238 -0.58 18.59 -48.54
C LEU A 238 -1.68 19.46 -49.17
N PRO A 239 -2.90 18.94 -49.33
CA PRO A 239 -3.95 19.64 -50.06
C PRO A 239 -4.22 21.02 -49.45
N PRO A 240 -4.06 22.11 -50.22
CA PRO A 240 -4.24 23.47 -49.74
C PRO A 240 -5.74 23.78 -49.76
N ASN A 241 -6.43 23.55 -48.66
CA ASN A 241 -7.70 24.19 -48.45
C ASN A 241 -7.58 25.12 -47.25
N SER A 242 -7.93 26.38 -47.46
CA SER A 242 -8.09 27.43 -46.45
C SER A 242 -9.16 27.11 -45.39
N LEU A 243 -9.64 25.87 -45.34
CA LEU A 243 -10.57 25.34 -44.35
C LEU A 243 -9.82 24.64 -43.21
N PHE A 244 -8.58 24.16 -43.43
CA PHE A 244 -7.86 23.34 -42.45
C PHE A 244 -6.57 23.98 -41.93
N ALA A 245 -6.12 25.08 -42.53
CA ALA A 245 -5.05 25.91 -41.98
C ALA A 245 -5.32 27.39 -42.28
N SER A 246 -4.98 28.24 -41.33
CA SER A 246 -5.15 29.69 -41.41
C SER A 246 -4.02 30.39 -40.66
N GLY A 247 -3.77 31.66 -41.00
CA GLY A 247 -2.81 32.50 -40.31
C GLY A 247 -3.39 33.89 -40.06
N ILE A 248 -3.00 34.52 -38.96
CA ILE A 248 -3.42 35.88 -38.61
C ILE A 248 -2.24 36.69 -38.06
N GLN A 249 -2.31 38.01 -38.18
CA GLN A 249 -1.38 38.98 -37.59
C GLN A 249 -2.13 39.89 -36.62
N ASN A 250 -1.41 40.42 -35.64
CA ASN A 250 -2.00 41.40 -34.73
C ASN A 250 -2.33 42.72 -35.47
N SER A 251 -3.61 43.07 -35.51
CA SER A 251 -4.11 44.25 -36.23
C SER A 251 -4.02 45.55 -35.40
N ALA A 252 -3.79 45.42 -34.09
CA ALA A 252 -3.60 46.49 -33.13
C ALA A 252 -2.30 46.29 -32.33
N ALA A 253 -1.77 47.37 -31.74
CA ALA A 253 -0.63 47.28 -30.84
C ALA A 253 -1.10 46.76 -29.47
N GLN A 254 -0.36 45.84 -28.89
CA GLN A 254 -0.75 45.06 -27.71
C GLN A 254 0.26 45.21 -26.57
N VAL A 255 -0.23 45.42 -25.34
CA VAL A 255 0.61 45.69 -24.16
C VAL A 255 0.74 44.43 -23.32
N ILE A 256 1.98 43.95 -23.16
CA ILE A 256 2.36 42.82 -22.33
C ILE A 256 2.71 43.33 -20.92
N GLY A 257 1.80 43.08 -19.96
CA GLY A 257 1.95 43.37 -18.52
C GLY A 257 1.57 44.78 -18.06
N ASP A 258 1.35 44.94 -16.74
CA ASP A 258 1.02 46.22 -16.07
C ASP A 258 2.20 47.21 -16.16
N THR A 259 2.19 48.01 -17.23
CA THR A 259 3.22 49.03 -17.50
C THR A 259 2.86 50.40 -16.94
N ASN A 260 1.65 50.59 -16.38
CA ASN A 260 1.15 51.89 -15.93
C ASN A 260 1.08 52.01 -14.39
N GLY A 261 1.21 50.90 -13.66
CA GLY A 261 1.29 50.85 -12.20
C GLY A 261 0.01 51.28 -11.48
N ASP A 262 -1.14 51.23 -12.17
CA ASP A 262 -2.41 51.72 -11.65
C ASP A 262 -3.20 50.69 -10.82
N GLY A 263 -2.70 49.45 -10.74
CA GLY A 263 -3.28 48.39 -9.93
C GLY A 263 -4.60 47.85 -10.48
N THR A 264 -4.96 48.18 -11.72
CA THR A 264 -5.91 47.41 -12.52
C THR A 264 -5.12 46.33 -13.26
N ALA A 265 -5.65 45.10 -13.31
CA ALA A 265 -4.97 43.99 -13.97
C ALA A 265 -5.02 44.19 -15.49
N ASP A 266 -4.05 44.91 -16.04
CA ASP A 266 -3.65 44.77 -17.45
C ASP A 266 -2.88 43.45 -17.54
N VAL A 267 -3.55 42.46 -18.12
CA VAL A 267 -3.21 41.04 -18.33
C VAL A 267 -1.75 40.67 -18.03
N SER A 268 -1.58 39.79 -17.04
CA SER A 268 -0.29 39.24 -16.64
C SER A 268 0.18 38.18 -17.63
N CYS A 269 0.67 38.60 -18.80
CA CYS A 269 1.67 37.79 -19.44
C CYS A 269 2.89 37.73 -18.54
N SER A 270 3.34 36.52 -18.19
CA SER A 270 4.39 36.37 -17.17
C SER A 270 5.65 37.12 -17.59
N SER A 271 6.63 37.16 -16.70
CA SER A 271 8.00 37.61 -16.98
C SER A 271 8.70 36.97 -18.20
N ASP A 272 8.05 36.01 -18.88
CA ASP A 272 8.69 35.06 -19.80
C ASP A 272 8.43 35.39 -21.29
N TRP A 273 7.47 36.25 -21.66
CA TRP A 273 7.35 36.80 -23.02
C TRP A 273 7.82 38.26 -23.05
N SER A 274 9.14 38.45 -23.13
CA SER A 274 9.71 39.81 -23.18
C SER A 274 9.81 40.32 -24.61
N TYR A 275 9.17 41.44 -24.92
CA TYR A 275 9.20 42.02 -26.27
C TYR A 275 9.79 43.44 -26.30
N LYS A 276 10.67 43.68 -27.28
CA LYS A 276 11.23 45.00 -27.57
C LYS A 276 11.52 45.19 -29.05
N GLN A 277 10.65 45.91 -29.73
CA GLN A 277 10.85 46.33 -31.12
C GLN A 277 12.08 47.24 -31.30
N LYS A 278 12.73 47.12 -32.45
CA LYS A 278 13.81 48.03 -32.88
C LYS A 278 13.38 49.49 -32.88
N GLY A 279 14.21 50.35 -32.30
CA GLY A 279 14.03 51.81 -32.31
C GLY A 279 13.26 52.42 -31.13
N SER A 280 12.98 51.63 -30.08
CA SER A 280 12.28 52.06 -28.85
C SER A 280 10.87 52.57 -29.08
N LYS A 281 9.94 51.61 -29.24
CA LYS A 281 8.59 51.75 -28.68
C LYS A 281 8.57 51.03 -27.33
N VAL A 282 7.63 51.40 -26.47
CA VAL A 282 7.54 51.01 -25.06
C VAL A 282 7.87 49.51 -24.85
N SER A 283 8.72 49.21 -23.86
CA SER A 283 9.07 47.82 -23.52
C SER A 283 7.81 47.06 -23.13
N GLY A 284 7.64 45.84 -23.62
CA GLY A 284 6.41 45.07 -23.39
C GLY A 284 5.23 45.55 -24.24
N VAL A 285 5.45 46.08 -25.45
CA VAL A 285 4.36 46.38 -26.39
C VAL A 285 4.66 45.76 -27.75
N ILE A 286 3.88 44.75 -28.16
CA ILE A 286 3.89 44.19 -29.50
C ILE A 286 3.21 45.20 -30.43
N GLY A 287 3.95 45.77 -31.39
CA GLY A 287 3.39 46.72 -32.34
C GLY A 287 2.54 46.04 -33.42
N VAL A 288 1.71 46.80 -34.12
CA VAL A 288 0.89 46.29 -35.25
C VAL A 288 1.78 45.57 -36.27
N ASN A 289 1.38 44.36 -36.68
CA ASN A 289 2.12 43.48 -37.60
C ASN A 289 3.53 43.12 -37.10
N ASP A 290 3.69 42.96 -35.78
CA ASP A 290 4.93 42.47 -35.16
C ASP A 290 4.81 41.01 -34.74
N PHE A 291 3.59 40.48 -34.60
CA PHE A 291 3.29 39.11 -34.23
C PHE A 291 2.51 38.39 -35.33
N PHE A 292 2.72 37.08 -35.42
CA PHE A 292 1.99 36.18 -36.30
C PHE A 292 1.66 34.86 -35.61
N GLU A 293 0.58 34.25 -36.06
CA GLU A 293 0.16 32.91 -35.65
C GLU A 293 -0.35 32.14 -36.86
N VAL A 294 -0.08 30.84 -36.88
CA VAL A 294 -0.59 29.88 -37.85
C VAL A 294 -1.14 28.68 -37.11
N GLY A 295 -2.34 28.25 -37.49
CA GLY A 295 -2.99 27.06 -36.95
C GLY A 295 -3.32 26.07 -38.06
N ALA A 296 -3.27 24.76 -37.75
CA ALA A 296 -3.65 23.69 -38.66
C ALA A 296 -4.41 22.55 -37.94
N ASN A 297 -5.41 21.97 -38.61
CA ASN A 297 -6.15 20.79 -38.13
C ASN A 297 -5.54 19.51 -38.73
N LEU A 298 -4.80 18.76 -37.90
CA LEU A 298 -4.11 17.54 -38.29
C LEU A 298 -5.04 16.33 -38.48
N SER A 299 -6.22 16.32 -37.85
CA SER A 299 -7.17 15.19 -37.97
C SER A 299 -7.72 14.97 -39.36
N HIS A 300 -7.61 15.96 -40.26
CA HIS A 300 -7.98 15.82 -41.67
C HIS A 300 -6.87 15.24 -42.57
N PHE A 301 -5.71 14.92 -41.99
CA PHE A 301 -4.56 14.36 -42.71
C PHE A 301 -4.24 12.96 -42.15
N PRO A 302 -4.67 11.87 -42.83
CA PRO A 302 -4.63 10.50 -42.31
C PRO A 302 -3.25 9.99 -41.85
N GLY A 303 -2.15 10.54 -42.37
CA GLY A 303 -0.78 10.20 -41.99
C GLY A 303 -0.08 11.22 -41.10
N LEU A 304 -0.81 12.23 -40.58
CA LEU A 304 -0.33 13.17 -39.57
C LEU A 304 -1.19 13.18 -38.30
N GLY A 305 -2.47 12.79 -38.41
CA GLY A 305 -3.36 12.62 -37.26
C GLY A 305 -2.86 11.53 -36.32
N GLY A 306 -2.57 11.89 -35.07
CA GLY A 306 -2.05 11.02 -34.02
C GLY A 306 -0.52 10.86 -34.03
N GLU A 307 0.20 11.61 -34.87
CA GLU A 307 1.67 11.62 -34.87
C GLU A 307 2.23 12.35 -33.64
N CYS A 308 3.38 11.87 -33.16
CA CYS A 308 4.11 12.45 -32.04
C CYS A 308 5.12 13.45 -32.53
N PHE A 309 4.97 14.72 -32.18
CA PHE A 309 6.05 15.69 -32.27
C PHE A 309 6.81 15.75 -30.93
N SER A 310 8.11 15.97 -31.02
CA SER A 310 9.00 16.10 -29.84
C SER A 310 9.70 17.45 -29.80
N THR A 311 9.83 18.12 -30.95
CA THR A 311 10.51 19.40 -31.08
C THR A 311 9.81 20.24 -32.13
N PHE A 312 9.70 21.55 -31.89
CA PHE A 312 9.29 22.52 -32.89
C PHE A 312 10.45 23.47 -33.22
N LEU A 313 10.50 23.93 -34.46
CA LEU A 313 11.41 24.97 -34.92
C LEU A 313 10.63 25.99 -35.72
N LEU A 314 10.62 27.24 -35.25
CA LEU A 314 10.10 28.38 -36.00
C LEU A 314 11.24 29.07 -36.72
N GLU A 315 11.07 29.47 -37.98
CA GLU A 315 12.11 30.16 -38.75
C GLU A 315 11.57 31.28 -39.64
N THR A 316 12.45 32.22 -39.99
CA THR A 316 12.18 33.26 -40.99
C THR A 316 12.90 32.97 -42.30
N ARG A 317 12.24 33.29 -43.42
CA ARG A 317 12.71 32.90 -44.76
C ARG A 317 12.53 33.98 -45.82
N SER A 318 13.25 33.83 -46.93
CA SER A 318 13.20 34.78 -48.05
C SER A 318 11.93 34.68 -48.92
N SER A 319 11.21 33.56 -48.87
CA SER A 319 9.99 33.29 -49.66
C SER A 319 9.24 32.06 -49.13
N PHE A 320 7.99 31.88 -49.53
CA PHE A 320 7.13 30.72 -49.21
C PHE A 320 7.52 29.40 -49.92
N GLU A 321 8.74 29.31 -50.46
CA GLU A 321 9.20 28.21 -51.31
C GLU A 321 10.21 27.35 -50.54
N ILE A 322 10.17 26.03 -50.67
CA ILE A 322 11.11 25.11 -50.00
C ILE A 322 12.59 25.30 -50.37
N ASP A 323 12.87 26.00 -51.47
CA ASP A 323 14.22 26.39 -51.88
C ASP A 323 14.63 27.79 -51.36
N ALA A 324 13.83 28.41 -50.49
CA ALA A 324 14.12 29.72 -49.90
C ALA A 324 15.41 29.70 -49.07
N ILE A 325 15.99 30.89 -48.88
CA ILE A 325 17.11 31.06 -47.95
C ILE A 325 16.51 31.23 -46.56
N LEU A 326 16.67 30.20 -45.71
CA LEU A 326 16.31 30.26 -44.29
C LEU A 326 17.24 31.25 -43.57
N LYS A 327 16.72 31.93 -42.56
CA LYS A 327 17.38 33.04 -41.87
C LYS A 327 17.52 32.72 -40.39
N ASP A 328 16.68 33.30 -39.56
CA ASP A 328 16.72 33.13 -38.11
C ASP A 328 15.80 32.00 -37.68
N TYR A 329 16.04 31.38 -36.52
CA TYR A 329 15.18 30.32 -36.00
C TYR A 329 15.09 30.26 -34.48
N VAL A 330 13.97 29.76 -33.98
CA VAL A 330 13.80 29.36 -32.58
C VAL A 330 13.52 27.87 -32.54
N LEU A 331 14.33 27.12 -31.79
CA LEU A 331 14.22 25.67 -31.63
C LEU A 331 13.88 25.32 -30.18
N HIS A 332 12.88 24.48 -29.95
CA HIS A 332 12.53 24.07 -28.58
C HIS A 332 11.73 22.77 -28.51
N ASN A 333 11.75 22.15 -27.32
CA ASN A 333 11.06 20.90 -27.07
C ASN A 333 9.53 21.09 -27.12
N PHE A 334 8.86 20.19 -27.81
CA PHE A 334 7.42 20.17 -28.07
C PHE A 334 6.92 18.77 -27.74
N ALA A 335 6.85 18.42 -26.45
CA ALA A 335 6.60 17.05 -26.00
C ALA A 335 5.09 16.71 -26.04
N VAL A 336 4.55 16.47 -27.25
CA VAL A 336 3.13 16.09 -27.38
C VAL A 336 2.87 14.63 -27.07
N CYS A 337 3.89 13.76 -27.04
CA CYS A 337 3.71 12.35 -26.71
C CYS A 337 4.05 11.98 -25.29
N HIS A 338 2.99 11.66 -24.54
CA HIS A 338 3.04 11.38 -23.12
C HIS A 338 2.42 10.00 -22.83
N PRO A 339 3.12 8.89 -23.13
CA PRO A 339 2.68 7.58 -22.67
C PRO A 339 2.72 7.56 -21.14
N LEU A 340 1.59 7.24 -20.51
CA LEU A 340 1.48 7.24 -19.06
C LEU A 340 0.56 6.10 -18.62
N ILE A 341 1.02 5.34 -17.63
CA ILE A 341 0.27 4.21 -17.07
C ILE A 341 0.11 4.43 -15.56
N THR A 342 -1.08 4.11 -15.06
CA THR A 342 -1.38 4.11 -13.63
C THR A 342 -1.93 2.76 -13.22
N VAL A 343 -1.72 2.39 -11.95
CA VAL A 343 -2.28 1.18 -11.38
C VAL A 343 -2.82 1.46 -9.99
N THR A 344 -3.96 0.86 -9.65
CA THR A 344 -4.51 0.81 -8.30
C THR A 344 -4.39 -0.59 -7.72
N LYS A 345 -4.39 -0.71 -6.40
CA LYS A 345 -4.41 -2.01 -5.71
C LYS A 345 -5.20 -1.91 -4.42
N ASP A 346 -6.17 -2.80 -4.30
CA ASP A 346 -6.96 -3.05 -3.10
C ASP A 346 -6.82 -4.52 -2.72
N CYS A 347 -6.97 -4.82 -1.43
CA CYS A 347 -6.92 -6.19 -0.96
C CYS A 347 -7.74 -6.45 0.29
N THR A 348 -8.09 -7.71 0.47
CA THR A 348 -8.72 -8.26 1.67
C THR A 348 -7.93 -9.47 2.15
N ALA A 349 -7.92 -9.70 3.46
CA ALA A 349 -7.16 -10.79 4.05
C ALA A 349 -7.98 -11.51 5.14
N VAL A 350 -7.87 -12.84 5.19
CA VAL A 350 -8.55 -13.68 6.18
C VAL A 350 -7.59 -14.73 6.72
N VAL A 351 -7.71 -15.07 8.00
CA VAL A 351 -6.96 -16.19 8.57
C VAL A 351 -7.50 -17.50 7.98
N ASN A 352 -6.61 -18.38 7.52
CA ASN A 352 -7.00 -19.66 6.93
C ASN A 352 -7.65 -20.59 7.98
N SER A 353 -8.30 -21.67 7.55
CA SER A 353 -8.99 -22.59 8.46
C SER A 353 -8.06 -23.30 9.45
N ALA A 354 -6.77 -23.44 9.12
CA ALA A 354 -5.77 -24.05 9.99
C ALA A 354 -5.25 -23.08 11.07
N GLY A 355 -5.53 -21.77 10.94
CA GLY A 355 -5.06 -20.74 11.86
C GLY A 355 -3.56 -20.46 11.78
N ASP A 356 -2.85 -20.97 10.78
CA ASP A 356 -1.38 -20.89 10.64
C ASP A 356 -0.93 -20.01 9.48
N GLY A 357 -1.86 -19.49 8.68
CA GLY A 357 -1.60 -18.58 7.58
C GLY A 357 -2.73 -17.59 7.35
N VAL A 358 -2.47 -16.63 6.48
CA VAL A 358 -3.41 -15.62 6.02
C VAL A 358 -3.56 -15.75 4.51
N ASP A 359 -4.80 -15.88 4.06
CA ASP A 359 -5.18 -15.88 2.65
C ASP A 359 -5.53 -14.46 2.24
N VAL A 360 -4.89 -13.97 1.19
CA VAL A 360 -5.04 -12.62 0.65
C VAL A 360 -5.68 -12.69 -0.72
N THR A 361 -6.71 -11.87 -0.93
CA THR A 361 -7.33 -11.62 -2.24
C THR A 361 -7.09 -10.16 -2.59
N PHE A 362 -6.54 -9.91 -3.77
CA PHE A 362 -6.23 -8.57 -4.26
C PHE A 362 -6.82 -8.32 -5.65
N SER A 363 -7.08 -7.05 -5.93
CA SER A 363 -7.60 -6.58 -7.21
C SER A 363 -7.26 -5.12 -7.43
N GLY A 364 -7.36 -4.67 -8.67
CA GLY A 364 -7.24 -3.25 -9.00
C GLY A 364 -7.52 -2.99 -10.46
N GLN A 365 -7.18 -1.79 -10.91
CA GLN A 365 -7.25 -1.41 -12.32
C GLN A 365 -5.90 -0.90 -12.80
N VAL A 366 -5.58 -1.22 -14.04
CA VAL A 366 -4.49 -0.62 -14.80
C VAL A 366 -5.13 0.31 -15.83
N CYS A 367 -4.74 1.57 -15.85
CA CYS A 367 -5.28 2.57 -16.76
C CYS A 367 -4.17 3.21 -17.58
N ASN A 368 -4.42 3.39 -18.87
CA ASN A 368 -3.60 4.27 -19.70
C ASN A 368 -4.11 5.70 -19.53
N THR A 369 -3.38 6.52 -18.77
CA THR A 369 -3.67 7.94 -18.54
C THR A 369 -2.86 8.85 -19.46
N GLY A 370 -2.12 8.27 -20.41
CA GLY A 370 -1.43 8.97 -21.48
C GLY A 370 -2.29 9.12 -22.73
N ASN A 371 -1.73 9.79 -23.73
CA ASN A 371 -2.40 10.04 -25.01
C ASN A 371 -2.01 9.06 -26.13
N ILE A 372 -1.12 8.09 -25.86
CA ILE A 372 -0.70 7.07 -26.81
C ILE A 372 -1.17 5.69 -26.38
N THR A 373 -1.61 4.86 -27.34
CA THR A 373 -1.97 3.46 -27.08
C THR A 373 -0.78 2.70 -26.49
N LEU A 374 -1.00 2.01 -25.37
CA LEU A 374 -0.02 1.16 -24.72
C LEU A 374 -0.22 -0.31 -25.15
N THR A 375 0.87 -0.99 -25.45
CA THR A 375 0.96 -2.41 -25.81
C THR A 375 1.89 -3.14 -24.86
N ASN A 376 1.94 -4.47 -24.92
CA ASN A 376 2.73 -5.30 -24.01
C ASN A 376 2.50 -4.94 -22.53
N VAL A 377 1.25 -4.62 -22.19
CA VAL A 377 0.88 -4.32 -20.80
C VAL A 377 1.01 -5.61 -20.00
N THR A 378 1.97 -5.64 -19.08
CA THR A 378 2.23 -6.79 -18.21
C THR A 378 2.19 -6.35 -16.76
N LEU A 379 1.56 -7.17 -15.92
CA LEU A 379 1.46 -6.93 -14.49
C LEU A 379 2.17 -8.05 -13.75
N THR A 380 3.01 -7.66 -12.80
CA THR A 380 3.74 -8.54 -11.91
C THR A 380 3.37 -8.19 -10.47
N ASP A 381 3.39 -9.18 -9.59
CA ASP A 381 3.08 -9.04 -8.18
C ASP A 381 4.27 -9.59 -7.36
N ASP A 382 4.68 -8.90 -6.30
CA ASP A 382 5.85 -9.29 -5.51
C ASP A 382 5.62 -10.56 -4.66
N LYS A 383 4.35 -10.93 -4.43
CA LYS A 383 3.93 -12.20 -3.81
C LYS A 383 3.46 -13.23 -4.83
N GLY A 384 3.20 -12.81 -6.07
CA GLY A 384 2.71 -13.63 -7.16
C GLY A 384 1.19 -13.82 -7.11
N GLY A 385 0.68 -14.89 -7.71
CA GLY A 385 -0.74 -15.23 -7.58
C GLY A 385 -1.71 -14.39 -8.42
N VAL A 386 -1.23 -13.63 -9.40
CA VAL A 386 -2.08 -13.00 -10.42
C VAL A 386 -2.80 -14.09 -11.21
N THR A 387 -4.13 -14.12 -11.13
CA THR A 387 -4.97 -15.12 -11.83
C THR A 387 -5.73 -14.53 -13.00
N ASN A 388 -6.02 -13.22 -12.96
CA ASN A 388 -6.66 -12.48 -14.04
C ASN A 388 -5.79 -11.26 -14.38
N PRO A 389 -4.88 -11.35 -15.36
CA PRO A 389 -4.05 -10.23 -15.75
C PRO A 389 -4.87 -9.15 -16.49
N PRO A 390 -4.38 -7.90 -16.55
CA PRO A 390 -5.01 -6.86 -17.38
C PRO A 390 -4.87 -7.17 -18.87
N SER A 391 -5.65 -6.46 -19.71
CA SER A 391 -5.51 -6.46 -21.17
C SER A 391 -4.08 -6.11 -21.57
N SER A 392 -3.53 -6.82 -22.57
CA SER A 392 -2.19 -6.57 -23.12
C SER A 392 -2.08 -5.27 -23.92
N THR A 393 -3.21 -4.63 -24.22
CA THR A 393 -3.30 -3.37 -24.97
C THR A 393 -4.32 -2.46 -24.32
N LEU A 394 -3.98 -1.17 -24.17
CA LEU A 394 -4.83 -0.13 -23.61
C LEU A 394 -4.78 1.11 -24.52
N ALA A 395 -5.92 1.45 -25.13
CA ALA A 395 -6.09 2.74 -25.80
C ALA A 395 -6.00 3.90 -24.79
N PRO A 396 -5.74 5.14 -25.22
CA PRO A 396 -5.79 6.32 -24.35
C PRO A 396 -7.10 6.37 -23.54
N GLY A 397 -7.01 6.64 -22.24
CA GLY A 397 -8.14 6.68 -21.31
C GLY A 397 -8.74 5.30 -20.94
N ALA A 398 -8.31 4.20 -21.56
CA ALA A 398 -8.86 2.88 -21.26
C ALA A 398 -8.27 2.29 -19.96
N CYS A 399 -9.13 1.60 -19.21
CA CYS A 399 -8.75 0.85 -18.01
C CYS A 399 -9.07 -0.64 -18.16
N SER A 400 -8.21 -1.49 -17.60
CA SER A 400 -8.43 -2.93 -17.49
C SER A 400 -8.32 -3.39 -16.04
N PRO A 401 -9.30 -4.14 -15.51
CA PRO A 401 -9.20 -4.73 -14.19
C PRO A 401 -8.18 -5.87 -14.17
N TYR A 402 -7.64 -6.16 -13.00
CA TYR A 402 -6.85 -7.36 -12.72
C TYR A 402 -7.18 -7.91 -11.32
N SER A 403 -6.89 -9.18 -11.07
CA SER A 403 -7.06 -9.79 -9.75
C SER A 403 -6.16 -11.00 -9.53
N GLY A 404 -5.96 -11.33 -8.25
CA GLY A 404 -5.17 -12.49 -7.83
C GLY A 404 -5.38 -12.86 -6.37
N THR A 405 -4.75 -13.96 -5.97
CA THR A 405 -4.80 -14.50 -4.61
C THR A 405 -3.49 -15.17 -4.24
N TYR A 406 -3.07 -15.05 -2.98
CA TYR A 406 -1.94 -15.81 -2.42
C TYR A 406 -2.16 -16.08 -0.93
N SER A 407 -1.36 -17.00 -0.37
CA SER A 407 -1.34 -17.28 1.07
C SER A 407 0.03 -16.95 1.65
N THR A 408 0.06 -16.44 2.89
CA THR A 408 1.29 -16.05 3.57
C THR A 408 1.27 -16.44 5.05
N THR A 409 2.45 -16.52 5.67
CA THR A 409 2.64 -16.91 7.06
C THR A 409 3.46 -15.84 7.79
N GLY A 410 3.24 -15.67 9.10
CA GLY A 410 4.09 -14.83 9.96
C GLY A 410 3.66 -13.37 10.13
N THR A 411 2.57 -12.92 9.50
CA THR A 411 1.95 -11.62 9.79
C THR A 411 0.45 -11.63 9.51
N CYS A 412 -0.28 -10.83 10.27
CA CYS A 412 -1.71 -10.57 10.05
C CYS A 412 -1.97 -9.36 9.15
N ASN A 413 -0.92 -8.60 8.83
CA ASN A 413 -1.00 -7.41 7.98
C ASN A 413 0.07 -7.50 6.88
N PRO A 414 0.00 -8.49 5.98
CA PRO A 414 0.90 -8.53 4.84
C PRO A 414 0.79 -7.25 3.99
N SER A 415 1.93 -6.76 3.53
CA SER A 415 2.02 -5.75 2.48
C SER A 415 2.22 -6.45 1.15
N ASP A 416 1.59 -5.90 0.12
CA ASP A 416 1.50 -6.50 -1.21
C ASP A 416 1.62 -5.40 -2.28
N THR A 417 2.46 -5.61 -3.30
CA THR A 417 2.80 -4.62 -4.32
C THR A 417 2.71 -5.21 -5.72
N VAL A 418 1.94 -4.55 -6.58
CA VAL A 418 1.98 -4.82 -8.02
C VAL A 418 2.86 -3.81 -8.74
N THR A 419 3.52 -4.27 -9.79
CA THR A 419 4.19 -3.42 -10.77
C THR A 419 3.62 -3.73 -12.14
N VAL A 420 3.16 -2.70 -12.84
CA VAL A 420 2.75 -2.78 -14.24
C VAL A 420 3.83 -2.15 -15.12
N THR A 421 4.10 -2.77 -16.25
CA THR A 421 4.91 -2.21 -17.33
C THR A 421 4.15 -2.28 -18.64
N ALA A 422 4.39 -1.33 -19.52
CA ALA A 422 3.84 -1.31 -20.86
C ALA A 422 4.80 -0.60 -21.83
N THR A 423 4.50 -0.69 -23.12
CA THR A 423 5.29 -0.08 -24.20
C THR A 423 4.37 0.78 -25.05
N SER A 424 4.77 2.03 -25.28
CA SER A 424 4.12 2.91 -26.26
C SER A 424 4.09 2.25 -27.63
N ALA A 425 2.90 2.15 -28.25
CA ALA A 425 2.75 1.56 -29.58
C ALA A 425 3.45 2.40 -30.67
N LEU A 426 3.65 3.69 -30.43
CA LEU A 426 4.21 4.64 -31.40
C LEU A 426 5.71 4.87 -31.17
N THR A 427 6.12 5.14 -29.94
CA THR A 427 7.52 5.50 -29.61
C THR A 427 8.37 4.31 -29.16
N SER A 428 7.76 3.15 -28.91
CA SER A 428 8.42 2.00 -28.26
C SER A 428 9.02 2.29 -26.87
N THR A 429 8.74 3.46 -26.29
CA THR A 429 9.16 3.82 -24.93
C THR A 429 8.44 2.95 -23.92
N SER A 430 9.18 2.41 -22.94
CA SER A 430 8.60 1.68 -21.83
C SER A 430 8.11 2.61 -20.73
N VAL A 431 6.90 2.37 -20.22
CA VAL A 431 6.35 3.04 -19.04
C VAL A 431 6.09 2.03 -17.94
N SER A 432 6.19 2.46 -16.69
CA SER A 432 5.93 1.60 -15.54
C SER A 432 5.25 2.37 -14.41
N ASN A 433 4.50 1.65 -13.59
CA ASN A 433 3.89 2.17 -12.38
C ASN A 433 3.71 1.05 -11.35
N SER A 434 3.58 1.38 -10.08
CA SER A 434 3.38 0.41 -9.02
C SER A 434 2.39 0.91 -7.98
N ALA A 435 1.68 -0.04 -7.38
CA ALA A 435 0.73 0.23 -6.29
C ALA A 435 0.89 -0.81 -5.20
N SER A 436 0.85 -0.34 -3.94
CA SER A 436 0.97 -1.18 -2.75
C SER A 436 -0.26 -1.05 -1.86
N ALA A 437 -0.66 -2.16 -1.24
CA ALA A 437 -1.72 -2.20 -0.24
C ALA A 437 -1.28 -3.03 0.97
N THR A 438 -1.76 -2.66 2.16
CA THR A 438 -1.58 -3.47 3.38
C THR A 438 -2.90 -4.18 3.68
N CYS A 439 -2.87 -5.51 3.68
CA CYS A 439 -4.06 -6.34 3.73
C CYS A 439 -4.25 -6.87 5.16
N GLY A 440 -5.14 -6.27 5.94
CA GLY A 440 -5.34 -6.64 7.35
C GLY A 440 -6.30 -7.83 7.53
N ALA A 441 -5.84 -8.88 8.20
CA ALA A 441 -6.65 -9.98 8.70
C ALA A 441 -6.91 -9.81 10.20
N THR A 442 -8.12 -10.17 10.66
CA THR A 442 -8.44 -10.13 12.10
C THR A 442 -7.76 -11.29 12.83
N CYS A 443 -6.81 -10.97 13.70
CA CYS A 443 -6.05 -11.94 14.48
C CYS A 443 -6.40 -11.85 15.97
N SER A 444 -6.94 -12.93 16.52
CA SER A 444 -7.42 -13.04 17.89
C SER A 444 -6.94 -14.35 18.53
N PRO A 445 -5.66 -14.46 18.93
CA PRO A 445 -5.18 -15.62 19.65
C PRO A 445 -5.78 -15.65 21.06
N ASN A 446 -6.26 -16.81 21.51
CA ASN A 446 -6.84 -16.96 22.84
C ASN A 446 -6.75 -18.41 23.31
N ILE A 447 -6.61 -18.59 24.62
CA ILE A 447 -6.50 -19.89 25.27
C ILE A 447 -7.45 -19.93 26.46
N SER A 448 -8.04 -21.07 26.75
CA SER A 448 -8.76 -21.32 27.99
C SER A 448 -8.23 -22.56 28.68
N VAL A 449 -8.35 -22.62 30.00
CA VAL A 449 -7.99 -23.79 30.80
C VAL A 449 -9.08 -24.05 31.82
N THR A 450 -9.38 -25.32 32.05
CA THR A 450 -10.24 -25.80 33.15
C THR A 450 -9.41 -26.62 34.11
N LYS A 451 -9.85 -26.71 35.38
CA LYS A 451 -9.23 -27.58 36.38
C LYS A 451 -10.30 -28.17 37.28
N ASP A 452 -10.19 -29.45 37.53
CA ASP A 452 -10.89 -30.18 38.56
C ASP A 452 -9.87 -30.94 39.43
N CYS A 453 -10.16 -31.12 40.71
CA CYS A 453 -9.29 -31.85 41.62
C CYS A 453 -10.05 -32.65 42.67
N GLN A 454 -9.44 -33.75 43.12
CA GLN A 454 -9.94 -34.63 44.16
C GLN A 454 -8.86 -34.83 45.22
N ALA A 455 -9.29 -34.83 46.48
CA ALA A 455 -8.42 -35.08 47.63
C ALA A 455 -8.86 -36.35 48.37
N ALA A 456 -7.93 -37.23 48.68
CA ALA A 456 -8.17 -38.42 49.48
C ALA A 456 -7.01 -38.66 50.44
N VAL A 457 -7.31 -39.11 51.67
CA VAL A 457 -6.25 -39.54 52.60
C VAL A 457 -5.48 -40.71 52.01
N ASN A 458 -4.16 -40.69 52.13
CA ASN A 458 -3.30 -41.76 51.62
C ASN A 458 -3.50 -43.05 52.43
N THR A 459 -3.09 -44.19 51.88
CA THR A 459 -3.27 -45.50 52.52
C THR A 459 -2.58 -45.63 53.89
N ALA A 460 -1.53 -44.84 54.14
CA ALA A 460 -0.84 -44.81 55.42
C ALA A 460 -1.59 -43.98 56.50
N GLY A 461 -2.59 -43.17 56.11
CA GLY A 461 -3.29 -42.25 56.99
C GLY A 461 -2.44 -41.05 57.43
N THR A 462 -1.31 -40.78 56.78
CA THR A 462 -0.30 -39.78 57.19
C THR A 462 -0.34 -38.49 56.38
N GLY A 463 -1.11 -38.46 55.30
CA GLY A 463 -1.25 -37.29 54.42
C GLY A 463 -2.40 -37.46 53.45
N VAL A 464 -2.54 -36.50 52.54
CA VAL A 464 -3.58 -36.39 51.53
C VAL A 464 -2.94 -36.45 50.15
N ASN A 465 -3.44 -37.33 49.28
CA ASN A 465 -3.11 -37.33 47.87
C ASN A 465 -4.13 -36.46 47.14
N VAL A 466 -3.63 -35.50 46.37
CA VAL A 466 -4.44 -34.67 45.49
C VAL A 466 -4.17 -35.10 44.05
N THR A 467 -5.23 -35.45 43.33
CA THR A 467 -5.19 -35.68 41.88
C THR A 467 -5.95 -34.57 41.20
N PHE A 468 -5.46 -34.12 40.04
CA PHE A 468 -6.13 -33.08 39.27
C PHE A 468 -6.06 -33.38 37.77
N ASN A 469 -7.05 -32.88 37.05
CA ASN A 469 -7.11 -32.94 35.60
C ASN A 469 -7.84 -31.71 35.06
N GLY A 470 -7.74 -31.52 33.75
CA GLY A 470 -8.42 -30.44 33.07
C GLY A 470 -8.18 -30.50 31.57
N GLN A 471 -8.67 -29.48 30.87
CA GLN A 471 -8.44 -29.32 29.44
C GLN A 471 -7.95 -27.92 29.14
N VAL A 472 -7.04 -27.82 28.17
CA VAL A 472 -6.62 -26.57 27.55
C VAL A 472 -7.25 -26.51 26.18
N CYS A 473 -7.92 -25.40 25.86
CA CYS A 473 -8.54 -25.20 24.55
C CYS A 473 -8.03 -23.93 23.89
N ASN A 474 -7.86 -23.97 22.58
CA ASN A 474 -7.67 -22.78 21.76
C ASN A 474 -9.04 -22.19 21.44
N THR A 475 -9.38 -21.09 22.09
CA THR A 475 -10.65 -20.36 21.85
C THR A 475 -10.46 -19.17 20.91
N GLY A 476 -9.25 -19.01 20.36
CA GLY A 476 -8.93 -18.00 19.35
C GLY A 476 -9.06 -18.53 17.93
N ASN A 477 -8.73 -17.68 16.97
CA ASN A 477 -8.71 -18.04 15.54
C ASN A 477 -7.32 -18.34 14.99
N LEU A 478 -6.27 -18.26 15.82
CA LEU A 478 -4.89 -18.57 15.43
C LEU A 478 -4.45 -19.89 16.04
N LYS A 479 -3.73 -20.70 15.28
CA LYS A 479 -3.09 -21.92 15.78
C LYS A 479 -2.14 -21.57 16.91
N LEU A 480 -2.24 -22.30 18.02
CA LEU A 480 -1.34 -22.16 19.15
C LEU A 480 -0.25 -23.22 19.10
N THR A 481 0.98 -22.81 19.38
CA THR A 481 2.18 -23.64 19.50
C THR A 481 2.82 -23.46 20.87
N GLY A 482 3.66 -24.41 21.29
CA GLY A 482 4.30 -24.36 22.60
C GLY A 482 3.30 -24.40 23.76
N VAL A 483 2.16 -25.06 23.56
CA VAL A 483 1.11 -25.16 24.58
C VAL A 483 1.66 -25.98 25.77
N SER A 484 1.59 -25.41 26.97
CA SER A 484 2.08 -26.05 28.19
C SER A 484 1.22 -25.69 29.40
N VAL A 485 1.20 -26.57 30.41
CA VAL A 485 0.54 -26.34 31.69
C VAL A 485 1.55 -26.46 32.82
N SER A 486 1.58 -25.46 33.69
CA SER A 486 2.24 -25.51 34.99
C SER A 486 1.22 -25.45 36.12
N ASP A 487 1.60 -25.95 37.28
CA ASP A 487 0.76 -26.04 38.48
C ASP A 487 1.51 -25.41 39.65
N ASP A 488 0.82 -24.63 40.50
CA ASP A 488 1.44 -23.93 41.63
C ASP A 488 1.91 -24.86 42.75
N LYS A 489 1.37 -26.09 42.82
CA LYS A 489 1.84 -27.18 43.69
C LYS A 489 2.74 -28.18 42.96
N GLY A 490 2.93 -28.01 41.65
CA GLY A 490 3.71 -28.88 40.79
C GLY A 490 2.99 -30.19 40.45
N GLY A 491 3.74 -31.21 40.03
CA GLY A 491 3.18 -32.55 39.85
C GLY A 491 2.33 -32.77 38.59
N VAL A 492 2.44 -31.89 37.58
CA VAL A 492 1.88 -32.19 36.24
C VAL A 492 2.64 -33.37 35.63
N THR A 493 1.93 -34.47 35.38
CA THR A 493 2.52 -35.73 34.87
C THR A 493 2.17 -35.99 33.41
N ALA A 494 1.07 -35.41 32.91
CA ALA A 494 0.69 -35.44 31.51
C ALA A 494 0.43 -34.02 31.02
N GLN A 495 1.27 -33.55 30.10
CA GLN A 495 1.11 -32.27 29.41
C GLN A 495 0.06 -32.40 28.28
N PRO A 496 -0.63 -31.29 27.93
CA PRO A 496 -1.48 -31.27 26.73
C PRO A 496 -0.63 -31.38 25.45
N SER A 497 -1.29 -31.53 24.30
CA SER A 497 -0.68 -31.39 22.98
C SER A 497 0.08 -30.07 22.89
N SER A 498 1.31 -30.10 22.36
CA SER A 498 2.14 -28.90 22.21
C SER A 498 1.61 -27.94 21.13
N THR A 499 0.63 -28.37 20.34
CA THR A 499 -0.09 -27.55 19.36
C THR A 499 -1.60 -27.71 19.51
N LEU A 500 -2.33 -26.62 19.28
CA LEU A 500 -3.80 -26.59 19.24
C LEU A 500 -4.28 -25.74 18.07
N ASP A 501 -4.94 -26.39 17.10
CA ASP A 501 -5.66 -25.71 16.03
C ASP A 501 -6.86 -24.91 16.60
N PRO A 502 -7.38 -23.91 15.89
CA PRO A 502 -8.56 -23.15 16.34
C PRO A 502 -9.72 -24.06 16.76
N GLY A 503 -10.26 -23.86 17.96
CA GLY A 503 -11.36 -24.66 18.53
C GLY A 503 -10.96 -26.03 19.11
N ALA A 504 -9.70 -26.46 18.96
CA ALA A 504 -9.25 -27.73 19.52
C ALA A 504 -8.98 -27.65 21.03
N CYS A 505 -9.21 -28.76 21.74
CA CYS A 505 -8.91 -28.94 23.15
C CYS A 505 -7.98 -30.14 23.38
N SER A 506 -7.13 -30.08 24.39
CA SER A 506 -6.28 -31.19 24.81
C SER A 506 -6.26 -31.34 26.33
N PRO A 507 -6.41 -32.57 26.85
CA PRO A 507 -6.43 -32.83 28.28
C PRO A 507 -5.01 -32.77 28.89
N TYR A 508 -4.95 -32.46 30.19
CA TYR A 508 -3.75 -32.59 31.00
C TYR A 508 -4.11 -33.19 32.37
N SER A 509 -3.13 -33.74 33.07
CA SER A 509 -3.34 -34.28 34.43
C SER A 509 -2.08 -34.26 35.28
N GLY A 510 -2.28 -34.32 36.60
CA GLY A 510 -1.20 -34.37 37.57
C GLY A 510 -1.66 -34.80 38.96
N SER A 511 -0.69 -34.89 39.86
CA SER A 511 -0.95 -35.22 41.27
C SER A 511 0.20 -34.76 42.17
N TYR A 512 -0.13 -34.43 43.42
CA TYR A 512 0.84 -34.16 44.49
C TYR A 512 0.33 -34.68 45.83
N SER A 513 1.21 -34.68 46.83
CA SER A 513 0.85 -34.99 48.22
C SER A 513 0.84 -33.74 49.08
N SER A 514 -0.12 -33.67 50.00
CA SER A 514 -0.33 -32.58 50.96
C SER A 514 -0.51 -33.13 52.37
N THR A 515 -0.25 -32.32 53.38
CA THR A 515 -0.56 -32.63 54.79
C THR A 515 -1.82 -31.95 55.30
N VAL A 516 -2.44 -31.09 54.48
CA VAL A 516 -3.69 -30.39 54.80
C VAL A 516 -4.87 -30.97 54.02
N CYS A 517 -6.05 -30.95 54.63
CA CYS A 517 -7.27 -31.54 54.07
C CYS A 517 -8.04 -30.64 53.13
N THR A 518 -7.70 -29.36 53.02
CA THR A 518 -8.29 -28.44 52.05
C THR A 518 -7.16 -27.79 51.27
N ASN A 519 -7.13 -28.01 49.96
CA ASN A 519 -6.09 -27.54 49.07
C ASN A 519 -6.72 -26.64 48.02
N ASN A 520 -6.22 -25.41 47.91
CA ASN A 520 -6.52 -24.53 46.80
C ASN A 520 -5.40 -24.63 45.77
N ASP A 521 -5.75 -25.01 44.55
CA ASP A 521 -4.81 -25.53 43.56
C ASP A 521 -5.06 -24.85 42.22
N THR A 522 -4.02 -24.22 41.66
CA THR A 522 -4.08 -23.35 40.49
C THR A 522 -3.13 -23.81 39.41
N VAL A 523 -3.66 -24.02 38.20
CA VAL A 523 -2.85 -24.21 37.00
C VAL A 523 -2.73 -22.93 36.20
N THR A 524 -1.63 -22.82 35.46
CA THR A 524 -1.43 -21.82 34.41
C THR A 524 -1.15 -22.53 33.10
N ALA A 525 -2.00 -22.28 32.10
CA ALA A 525 -1.76 -22.71 30.71
C ALA A 525 -1.15 -21.55 29.92
N THR A 526 -0.11 -21.83 29.14
CA THR A 526 0.56 -20.87 28.26
C THR A 526 0.71 -21.42 26.85
N ALA A 527 0.72 -20.54 25.85
CA ALA A 527 1.03 -20.88 24.46
C ALA A 527 1.48 -19.63 23.69
N THR A 528 1.95 -19.83 22.45
CA THR A 528 2.26 -18.76 21.49
C THR A 528 1.45 -18.93 20.21
N SER A 529 1.03 -17.81 19.63
CA SER A 529 0.38 -17.78 18.30
C SER A 529 1.37 -18.11 17.19
N ALA A 530 0.99 -18.99 16.26
CA ALA A 530 1.82 -19.37 15.12
C ALA A 530 2.11 -18.22 14.14
N ILE A 531 1.21 -17.24 14.02
CA ILE A 531 1.33 -16.13 13.07
C ILE A 531 1.97 -14.91 13.73
N THR A 532 1.46 -14.49 14.89
CA THR A 532 1.87 -13.22 15.52
C THR A 532 3.00 -13.37 16.53
N SER A 533 3.38 -14.61 16.89
CA SER A 533 4.26 -14.91 18.02
C SER A 533 3.78 -14.35 19.37
N ALA A 534 2.54 -13.85 19.45
CA ALA A 534 1.96 -13.33 20.67
C ALA A 534 1.75 -14.46 21.69
N SER A 535 2.17 -14.23 22.94
CA SER A 535 1.93 -15.18 24.02
C SER A 535 0.51 -15.03 24.57
N VAL A 536 -0.11 -16.16 24.88
CA VAL A 536 -1.41 -16.24 25.55
C VAL A 536 -1.26 -17.05 26.83
N SER A 537 -1.98 -16.66 27.88
CA SER A 537 -1.94 -17.32 29.18
C SER A 537 -3.29 -17.26 29.88
N LYS A 538 -3.67 -18.34 30.55
CA LYS A 538 -4.83 -18.40 31.44
C LYS A 538 -4.59 -19.26 32.66
N GLN A 539 -5.33 -18.95 33.71
CA GLN A 539 -5.31 -19.71 34.96
C GLN A 539 -6.68 -20.29 35.28
N ALA A 540 -6.67 -21.44 35.94
CA ALA A 540 -7.86 -22.05 36.54
C ALA A 540 -7.51 -22.57 37.93
N THR A 541 -8.40 -22.33 38.88
CA THR A 541 -8.24 -22.70 40.28
C THR A 541 -9.37 -23.63 40.69
N ALA A 542 -9.03 -24.71 41.40
CA ALA A 542 -9.98 -25.63 42.01
C ALA A 542 -9.65 -25.81 43.51
N THR A 543 -10.67 -25.99 44.33
CA THR A 543 -10.50 -26.32 45.75
C THR A 543 -10.94 -27.77 45.98
N CYS A 544 -10.01 -28.61 46.39
CA CYS A 544 -10.28 -30.01 46.73
C CYS A 544 -10.10 -30.22 48.22
N SER A 545 -11.07 -30.90 48.83
CA SER A 545 -11.03 -31.22 50.24
C SER A 545 -11.38 -32.67 50.54
N THR A 546 -10.90 -33.15 51.68
CA THR A 546 -11.25 -34.45 52.25
C THR A 546 -11.60 -34.24 53.73
N ASN A 547 -12.51 -35.04 54.27
CA ASN A 547 -12.97 -34.91 55.65
C ASN A 547 -12.82 -36.25 56.39
N PRO A 548 -11.59 -36.60 56.80
CA PRO A 548 -11.35 -37.87 57.47
C PRO A 548 -11.89 -37.88 58.89
N VAL A 549 -12.18 -39.08 59.39
CA VAL A 549 -12.61 -39.33 60.76
C VAL A 549 -11.54 -40.12 61.51
N ALA A 550 -10.99 -39.52 62.56
CA ALA A 550 -10.17 -40.24 63.53
C ALA A 550 -11.08 -41.19 64.35
N ARG A 551 -10.65 -42.44 64.52
CA ARG A 551 -11.39 -43.44 65.32
C ARG A 551 -10.46 -44.18 66.26
N ILE A 552 -10.85 -44.29 67.53
CA ILE A 552 -10.11 -45.03 68.53
C ILE A 552 -11.08 -45.88 69.36
N SER A 553 -10.63 -47.07 69.74
CA SER A 553 -11.33 -47.93 70.69
C SER A 553 -10.32 -48.47 71.68
N VAL A 554 -10.80 -48.75 72.90
CA VAL A 554 -9.99 -49.36 73.94
C VAL A 554 -10.80 -50.47 74.59
N THR A 555 -10.12 -51.57 74.91
CA THR A 555 -10.67 -52.63 75.77
C THR A 555 -9.99 -52.56 77.13
N LYS A 556 -10.68 -53.01 78.16
CA LYS A 556 -10.10 -53.16 79.49
C LYS A 556 -10.59 -54.46 80.12
N SER A 557 -9.68 -55.18 80.74
CA SER A 557 -9.93 -56.36 81.54
C SER A 557 -9.04 -56.31 82.76
N CYS A 558 -9.49 -56.91 83.85
CA CYS A 558 -8.74 -56.90 85.09
C CYS A 558 -8.87 -58.21 85.84
N THR A 559 -7.85 -58.50 86.64
CA THR A 559 -7.77 -59.64 87.55
C THR A 559 -7.27 -59.18 88.89
N ASN A 560 -7.90 -59.62 89.98
CA ASN A 560 -7.39 -59.40 91.32
C ASN A 560 -6.44 -60.53 91.73
N LYS A 561 -5.37 -60.19 92.46
CA LYS A 561 -4.49 -61.13 93.15
C LYS A 561 -4.11 -60.58 94.52
N LEU A 562 -4.06 -61.45 95.51
CA LEU A 562 -3.47 -61.14 96.80
C LEU A 562 -1.95 -61.15 96.69
N VAL A 563 -1.32 -60.04 97.05
CA VAL A 563 0.13 -59.91 97.11
C VAL A 563 0.58 -59.58 98.52
N LEU A 564 1.70 -60.14 98.96
CA LEU A 564 2.28 -59.84 100.27
C LEU A 564 2.95 -58.47 100.23
N ASN A 565 2.46 -57.52 101.02
CA ASN A 565 3.13 -56.25 101.21
C ASN A 565 4.36 -56.44 102.11
N ALA A 566 5.56 -56.25 101.54
CA ALA A 566 6.83 -56.48 102.22
C ALA A 566 7.06 -55.57 103.44
N SER A 567 6.35 -54.44 103.53
CA SER A 567 6.47 -53.48 104.64
C SER A 567 5.48 -53.74 105.77
N THR A 568 4.30 -54.30 105.48
CA THR A 568 3.25 -54.56 106.48
C THR A 568 3.10 -56.04 106.84
N SER A 569 3.71 -56.96 106.08
CA SER A 569 3.54 -58.42 106.18
C SER A 569 2.08 -58.88 106.08
N ARG A 570 1.20 -58.06 105.49
CA ARG A 570 -0.20 -58.39 105.21
C ARG A 570 -0.40 -58.67 103.74
N LEU A 571 -1.38 -59.53 103.44
CA LEU A 571 -1.89 -59.68 102.08
C LEU A 571 -2.73 -58.45 101.73
N GLU A 572 -2.47 -57.87 100.56
CA GLU A 572 -3.20 -56.74 100.00
C GLU A 572 -3.74 -57.13 98.62
N ASP A 573 -4.94 -56.63 98.30
CA ASP A 573 -5.52 -56.76 96.97
C ASP A 573 -4.73 -55.92 95.98
N ARG A 574 -4.31 -56.54 94.89
CA ARG A 574 -3.67 -55.87 93.77
C ARG A 574 -4.43 -56.19 92.49
N VAL A 575 -4.93 -55.13 91.86
CA VAL A 575 -5.60 -55.23 90.57
C VAL A 575 -4.55 -55.13 89.48
N ASP A 576 -4.37 -56.22 88.74
CA ASP A 576 -3.70 -56.23 87.44
C ASP A 576 -4.75 -55.91 86.38
N PHE A 577 -4.52 -54.87 85.58
CA PHE A 577 -5.37 -54.58 84.42
C PHE A 577 -4.55 -54.59 83.13
N SER A 578 -5.22 -54.97 82.05
CA SER A 578 -4.66 -54.94 80.71
C SER A 578 -5.76 -54.76 79.68
N GLY A 579 -5.34 -54.38 78.48
CA GLY A 579 -6.25 -54.24 77.35
C GLY A 579 -5.51 -53.86 76.09
N THR A 580 -6.29 -53.46 75.09
CA THR A 580 -5.76 -53.10 73.78
C THR A 580 -6.39 -51.80 73.32
N VAL A 581 -5.57 -50.87 72.85
CA VAL A 581 -6.00 -49.66 72.14
C VAL A 581 -5.88 -49.93 70.65
N CYS A 582 -6.94 -49.68 69.89
CA CYS A 582 -6.94 -49.85 68.45
C CYS A 582 -7.37 -48.56 67.73
N ALA A 583 -6.75 -48.26 66.59
CA ALA A 583 -7.14 -47.18 65.69
C ALA A 583 -8.34 -47.59 64.80
N LYS A 584 -9.44 -47.95 65.46
CA LYS A 584 -10.74 -48.31 64.88
C LYS A 584 -11.83 -48.05 65.91
N ASP A 585 -13.06 -47.86 65.46
CA ASP A 585 -14.20 -47.74 66.37
C ASP A 585 -14.64 -49.11 66.94
N SER A 586 -15.61 -49.08 67.87
CA SER A 586 -16.16 -50.28 68.52
C SER A 586 -16.87 -51.24 67.56
N ASN A 587 -17.28 -50.76 66.38
CA ASN A 587 -17.90 -51.58 65.33
C ASN A 587 -16.86 -52.22 64.39
N GLY A 588 -15.57 -51.92 64.58
CA GLY A 588 -14.47 -52.45 63.78
C GLY A 588 -14.11 -51.61 62.55
N THR A 589 -14.69 -50.40 62.38
CA THR A 589 -14.33 -49.49 61.30
C THR A 589 -13.00 -48.83 61.59
N ASN A 590 -12.01 -49.00 60.72
CA ASN A 590 -10.69 -48.39 60.90
C ASN A 590 -10.78 -46.85 60.92
N SER A 591 -9.86 -46.23 61.67
CA SER A 591 -9.60 -44.80 61.57
C SER A 591 -9.18 -44.45 60.13
N ASP A 592 -9.69 -43.34 59.58
CA ASP A 592 -9.29 -42.88 58.24
C ASP A 592 -7.84 -42.36 58.22
N VAL A 593 -7.31 -42.01 59.41
CA VAL A 593 -6.00 -41.40 59.64
C VAL A 593 -5.16 -42.20 60.62
N GLN A 594 -3.85 -42.08 60.49
CA GLN A 594 -2.92 -42.52 61.51
C GLN A 594 -3.10 -41.67 62.76
N LEU A 595 -3.25 -42.33 63.91
CA LEU A 595 -3.29 -41.66 65.19
C LEU A 595 -1.86 -41.48 65.71
N THR A 596 -1.57 -40.27 66.17
CA THR A 596 -0.33 -39.86 66.82
C THR A 596 -0.65 -39.29 68.20
N GLY A 597 0.34 -39.27 69.10
CA GLY A 597 0.12 -38.84 70.48
C GLY A 597 -0.86 -39.75 71.22
N VAL A 598 -0.92 -41.03 70.84
CA VAL A 598 -1.84 -41.98 71.46
C VAL A 598 -1.48 -42.12 72.93
N SER A 599 -2.43 -41.83 73.81
CA SER A 599 -2.23 -41.82 75.26
C SER A 599 -3.39 -42.47 76.00
N LEU A 600 -3.13 -42.93 77.21
CA LEU A 600 -4.12 -43.47 78.14
C LEU A 600 -4.15 -42.63 79.41
N ILE A 601 -5.37 -42.30 79.84
CA ILE A 601 -5.66 -41.77 81.16
C ILE A 601 -6.45 -42.83 81.91
N ASP A 602 -5.96 -43.24 83.07
CA ASP A 602 -6.61 -44.21 83.94
C ASP A 602 -7.11 -43.50 85.22
N ASP A 603 -8.35 -43.75 85.64
CA ASP A 603 -8.94 -43.05 86.80
C ASP A 603 -8.36 -43.50 88.15
N LYS A 604 -7.70 -44.66 88.21
CA LYS A 604 -6.99 -45.18 89.38
C LYS A 604 -5.46 -45.05 89.26
N GLY A 605 -4.96 -44.70 88.09
CA GLY A 605 -3.55 -44.55 87.78
C GLY A 605 -2.83 -45.89 87.57
N GLY A 606 -1.50 -45.87 87.63
CA GLY A 606 -0.72 -47.12 87.62
C GLY A 606 -0.54 -47.80 86.26
N VAL A 607 -0.72 -47.08 85.15
CA VAL A 607 -0.32 -47.57 83.81
C VAL A 607 1.19 -47.81 83.81
N ALA A 608 1.59 -49.08 83.67
CA ALA A 608 3.00 -49.50 83.75
C ALA A 608 3.62 -49.71 82.35
N THR A 609 2.81 -50.19 81.40
CA THR A 609 3.18 -50.29 79.99
C THR A 609 2.16 -49.53 79.14
N PRO A 610 2.49 -48.32 78.66
CA PRO A 610 1.59 -47.57 77.79
C PRO A 610 1.51 -48.20 76.38
N PRO A 611 0.45 -47.93 75.61
CA PRO A 611 0.36 -48.36 74.22
C PRO A 611 1.36 -47.58 73.35
N SER A 612 1.55 -48.04 72.11
CA SER A 612 2.31 -47.30 71.08
C SER A 612 1.77 -45.88 70.93
N SER A 613 2.66 -44.88 70.89
CA SER A 613 2.31 -43.47 70.69
C SER A 613 1.79 -43.16 69.28
N THR A 614 1.97 -44.10 68.35
CA THR A 614 1.46 -44.03 66.97
C THR A 614 0.75 -45.32 66.59
N LEU A 615 -0.43 -45.20 65.99
CA LEU A 615 -1.23 -46.32 65.47
C LEU A 615 -1.67 -46.04 64.03
N ALA A 616 -1.22 -46.88 63.09
CA ALA A 616 -1.75 -46.87 61.72
C ALA A 616 -3.24 -47.26 61.70
N PRO A 617 -4.01 -46.86 60.67
CA PRO A 617 -5.40 -47.30 60.49
C PRO A 617 -5.61 -48.80 60.75
N GLY A 618 -6.47 -49.12 61.73
CA GLY A 618 -6.78 -50.51 62.12
C GLY A 618 -5.75 -51.22 63.00
N ALA A 619 -4.57 -50.62 63.23
CA ALA A 619 -3.54 -51.19 64.11
C ALA A 619 -3.96 -51.14 65.58
N CYS A 620 -3.47 -52.10 66.36
CA CYS A 620 -3.75 -52.25 67.78
C CYS A 620 -2.46 -52.34 68.59
N SER A 621 -2.47 -51.81 69.81
CA SER A 621 -1.34 -51.90 70.75
C SER A 621 -1.85 -52.22 72.15
N SER A 622 -1.22 -53.20 72.79
CA SER A 622 -1.55 -53.63 74.14
C SER A 622 -1.01 -52.65 75.18
N TYR A 623 -1.71 -52.53 76.31
CA TYR A 623 -1.26 -51.81 77.49
C TYR A 623 -1.52 -52.65 78.75
N SER A 624 -0.78 -52.36 79.82
CA SER A 624 -1.03 -52.94 81.13
C SER A 624 -0.67 -51.99 82.26
N GLY A 625 -1.28 -52.22 83.41
CA GLY A 625 -1.06 -51.43 84.60
C GLY A 625 -1.58 -52.13 85.84
N THR A 626 -1.27 -51.52 86.99
CA THR A 626 -1.49 -52.15 88.28
C THR A 626 -1.78 -51.08 89.31
N TYR A 627 -2.77 -51.29 90.15
CA TYR A 627 -3.04 -50.40 91.28
C TYR A 627 -3.53 -51.20 92.50
N PHE A 628 -3.50 -50.55 93.65
CA PHE A 628 -3.98 -51.09 94.92
C PHE A 628 -5.29 -50.38 95.29
N PRO A 629 -6.43 -51.08 95.40
CA PRO A 629 -7.69 -50.47 95.83
C PRO A 629 -7.57 -49.85 97.23
N THR A 630 -8.20 -48.70 97.44
CA THR A 630 -8.09 -47.93 98.69
C THR A 630 -9.15 -48.30 99.74
N ASP A 631 -10.23 -49.00 99.35
CA ASP A 631 -11.27 -49.47 100.26
C ASP A 631 -11.24 -51.01 100.39
N PRO A 632 -10.81 -51.56 101.54
CA PRO A 632 -10.76 -53.01 101.77
C PRO A 632 -12.14 -53.65 102.01
N ASN A 633 -13.23 -52.89 102.05
CA ASN A 633 -14.57 -53.41 102.36
C ASN A 633 -15.46 -53.63 101.13
N THR A 634 -15.01 -53.27 99.92
CA THR A 634 -15.77 -53.47 98.69
C THR A 634 -15.38 -54.76 97.98
N CYS A 635 -16.34 -55.62 97.66
CA CYS A 635 -16.07 -56.84 96.90
C CYS A 635 -15.87 -56.63 95.39
N THR A 636 -15.99 -55.39 94.90
CA THR A 636 -15.77 -55.05 93.49
C THR A 636 -15.10 -53.67 93.37
N ALA A 637 -14.11 -53.54 92.50
CA ALA A 637 -13.55 -52.26 92.08
C ALA A 637 -13.82 -52.00 90.60
N THR A 638 -14.32 -50.82 90.28
CA THR A 638 -14.46 -50.33 88.90
C THR A 638 -13.25 -49.51 88.52
N ASP A 639 -12.74 -49.74 87.32
CA ASP A 639 -11.55 -49.10 86.80
C ASP A 639 -11.76 -48.75 85.32
N THR A 640 -11.54 -47.49 84.96
CA THR A 640 -11.81 -46.92 83.64
C THR A 640 -10.55 -46.33 83.02
N VAL A 641 -10.21 -46.80 81.81
CA VAL A 641 -9.23 -46.13 80.96
C VAL A 641 -9.92 -45.30 79.90
N THR A 642 -9.33 -44.17 79.55
CA THR A 642 -9.69 -43.38 78.37
C THR A 642 -8.49 -43.28 77.44
N ALA A 643 -8.62 -43.84 76.24
CA ALA A 643 -7.65 -43.67 75.18
C ALA A 643 -7.95 -42.41 74.37
N SER A 644 -6.91 -41.67 73.97
CA SER A 644 -7.02 -40.54 73.05
C SER A 644 -5.91 -40.54 72.02
N GLY A 645 -6.13 -39.93 70.86
CA GLY A 645 -5.14 -39.76 69.80
C GLY A 645 -5.57 -38.71 68.78
N SER A 646 -4.60 -38.12 68.07
CA SER A 646 -4.84 -37.09 67.05
C SER A 646 -4.28 -37.54 65.70
N GLY A 647 -4.99 -37.24 64.62
CA GLY A 647 -4.55 -37.49 63.25
C GLY A 647 -4.30 -36.19 62.49
N ILE A 648 -4.02 -36.34 61.18
CA ILE A 648 -3.93 -35.19 60.28
C ILE A 648 -5.26 -34.41 60.24
N CYS A 649 -5.20 -33.17 59.75
CA CYS A 649 -6.37 -32.31 59.55
C CYS A 649 -7.15 -32.00 60.84
N ASP A 650 -6.41 -31.87 61.96
CA ASP A 650 -6.94 -31.59 63.30
C ASP A 650 -8.02 -32.57 63.78
N THR A 651 -8.01 -33.78 63.23
CA THR A 651 -8.88 -34.85 63.66
C THR A 651 -8.38 -35.42 64.99
N SER A 652 -9.30 -35.75 65.88
CA SER A 652 -8.98 -36.42 67.14
C SER A 652 -10.07 -37.39 67.54
N ALA A 653 -9.71 -38.39 68.33
CA ALA A 653 -10.64 -39.38 68.83
C ALA A 653 -10.33 -39.70 70.29
N SER A 654 -11.37 -39.99 71.06
CA SER A 654 -11.26 -40.52 72.42
C SER A 654 -12.28 -41.63 72.65
N SER A 655 -11.90 -42.63 73.46
CA SER A 655 -12.77 -43.75 73.82
C SER A 655 -12.48 -44.20 75.24
N PRO A 656 -13.49 -44.32 76.11
CA PRO A 656 -13.35 -44.94 77.42
C PRO A 656 -13.64 -46.46 77.39
N ALA A 657 -13.09 -47.20 78.34
CA ALA A 657 -13.51 -48.56 78.68
C ALA A 657 -13.40 -48.82 80.18
N THR A 658 -14.45 -49.38 80.77
CA THR A 658 -14.55 -49.67 82.20
C THR A 658 -14.60 -51.18 82.43
N ALA A 659 -13.77 -51.68 83.35
CA ALA A 659 -13.82 -53.06 83.84
C ALA A 659 -14.23 -53.07 85.32
N SER A 660 -15.02 -54.06 85.72
CA SER A 660 -15.36 -54.33 87.13
C SER A 660 -14.61 -55.57 87.61
N CYS A 661 -13.68 -55.37 88.53
CA CYS A 661 -12.81 -56.42 89.07
C CYS A 661 -13.40 -56.93 90.39
N ILE A 662 -13.60 -58.24 90.49
CA ILE A 662 -14.03 -58.86 91.76
C ILE A 662 -12.83 -58.93 92.69
N LEU A 663 -12.93 -58.31 93.87
CA LEU A 663 -11.87 -58.24 94.87
C LEU A 663 -11.97 -59.37 95.91
N CYS A 664 -13.19 -59.80 96.25
CA CYS A 664 -13.42 -60.92 97.16
C CYS A 664 -13.26 -62.25 96.40
N GLN A 665 -12.19 -63.00 96.67
CA GLN A 665 -12.07 -64.42 96.28
C GLN A 665 -12.40 -65.35 97.43
#